data_AF-A0A4Q2IQD9-F1
#
_entry.id   AF-A0A4Q2IQD9-F1
#
_cell.length_a   1.000
_cell.length_b   1.000
_cell.length_c   1.000
_cell.angle_alpha   90.00
_cell.angle_beta   90.00
_cell.angle_gamma   90.00
#
_symmetry.space_group_name_H-M   'P 1'
#
loop_
_entity.id
_entity.type
_entity.pdbx_description
1 polymer ?
#
loop_
_entity_poly.entity_id
_entity_poly.type
_entity_poly.pdbx_seq_one_letter_code
_entity_poly.pdbx_strand_id
1 'polypeptide(L)'
;MPKSRGRKLKKRVAAGPPGNPNKMVFGKLDFGIENRHEEFKRAFLESAREDVEKYPSLLDQLFGLLKECMPESVVSTFAFYGTRAAINAKGEARALTKGIEQHHIELLQGIALTLPAADWGKAPSTAEVMQTMFDIVPQIANTIFKRRLIAEADEVDDSQKALMALQEKIRLHTQAVRNWGYFSDVKLICRELYASLDAKLEAVAGYTFSDILDVSETVLTMIEQRGNNYMDALKRVLSARDSATMVEGYFREFPDLVGTPAELLDMIPKGTPREGIIGLLMSHADLRHLNDMSVTTAEIAATTGKEEERIDRILGMLSIAPGELANHKVEHMFLSNPVWARPGINLGGGYMFVMPQAIFSHINEIMWNVATSAKIESELSDRRAIYLEDKAESVIQAALPTALITKNAKWMVGAQQFETDIIAVVDKTVFLVEAKSHRLTPQGLRGAPERLKRHLNDVVVAPSLQSERLAGHIVAARAGDVESLKITNSLGLNAELVDQIIRISLTLDDLSVLSSSEEELAKAGVIPDGHNLAPAVHIADLCCIADIVDQEIPFLHYFSERYHFQKHFEVFGDELDFLGVYLSTGFNLGAERKDFHRLMVSGMSSVIDRYYNARDVGIELKKPAPTIHRSYKEIIDKLARTKPEGWTTMGIFILNSASPEEQRKVERGLNRLKRSVTRKNAKPGHGCFMEVVPPLNRKATVGFYVHQGVNANLRRAHMEHFAAEALERGDVASCLLFAKNTDDWSSPYEAVLLVQQRERVVPELKS
;
A
#
# COMPACT_ATOMS: atom_id res chain seq x y z
N MET A 1 -7.61 47.92 -46.87
CA MET A 1 -6.26 48.32 -46.41
C MET A 1 -6.37 48.93 -45.01
N PRO A 2 -5.45 48.72 -44.06
CA PRO A 2 -4.62 47.53 -43.80
C PRO A 2 -4.65 47.02 -42.32
N LYS A 3 -4.62 45.68 -42.20
CA LYS A 3 -3.82 44.79 -41.32
C LYS A 3 -3.75 45.06 -39.79
N SER A 4 -4.54 44.31 -39.02
CA SER A 4 -4.22 43.96 -37.62
C SER A 4 -3.30 42.73 -37.57
N ARG A 5 -2.28 42.78 -36.70
CA ARG A 5 -1.31 41.71 -36.46
C ARG A 5 -1.99 40.55 -35.73
N GLY A 6 -2.04 39.38 -36.37
CA GLY A 6 -2.53 38.14 -35.79
C GLY A 6 -1.67 37.67 -34.62
N ARG A 7 -2.29 37.58 -33.44
CA ARG A 7 -1.78 36.87 -32.26
C ARG A 7 -1.86 35.37 -32.56
N LYS A 8 -0.72 34.66 -32.60
CA LYS A 8 -0.70 33.20 -32.70
C LYS A 8 -1.47 32.60 -31.52
N LEU A 9 -2.59 31.94 -31.80
CA LEU A 9 -3.28 31.07 -30.84
C LEU A 9 -2.32 29.95 -30.41
N LYS A 10 -2.00 29.89 -29.12
CA LYS A 10 -1.41 28.68 -28.50
C LYS A 10 -2.35 27.52 -28.84
N LYS A 11 -1.86 26.52 -29.59
CA LYS A 11 -2.56 25.26 -29.80
C LYS A 11 -2.91 24.68 -28.43
N ARG A 12 -4.19 24.70 -28.06
CA ARG A 12 -4.73 23.79 -27.05
C ARG A 12 -4.41 22.39 -27.55
N VAL A 13 -3.56 21.67 -26.81
CA VAL A 13 -3.36 20.23 -26.99
C VAL A 13 -4.75 19.61 -26.80
N ALA A 14 -5.31 19.10 -27.89
CA ALA A 14 -6.56 18.35 -27.82
C ALA A 14 -6.33 17.15 -26.89
N ALA A 15 -7.21 16.98 -25.91
CA ALA A 15 -7.24 15.77 -25.09
C ALA A 15 -7.35 14.58 -26.06
N GLY A 16 -6.29 13.78 -26.13
CA GLY A 16 -6.33 12.51 -26.85
C GLY A 16 -7.39 11.59 -26.25
N PRO A 17 -7.74 10.49 -26.94
CA PRO A 17 -8.58 9.45 -26.35
C PRO A 17 -7.99 9.02 -25.00
N PRO A 18 -8.80 8.58 -24.02
CA PRO A 18 -8.30 8.18 -22.71
C PRO A 18 -7.17 7.16 -22.94
N GLY A 19 -5.96 7.55 -22.54
CA GLY A 19 -4.79 6.67 -22.64
C GLY A 19 -5.04 5.40 -21.84
N ASN A 20 -4.23 4.36 -22.12
CA ASN A 20 -4.19 3.19 -21.24
C ASN A 20 -4.02 3.69 -19.79
N PRO A 21 -4.94 3.38 -18.86
CA PRO A 21 -4.84 3.85 -17.47
C PRO A 21 -3.53 3.42 -16.80
N ASN A 22 -2.88 2.36 -17.31
CA ASN A 22 -1.59 1.86 -16.86
C ASN A 22 -0.39 2.46 -17.61
N LYS A 23 -0.55 3.55 -18.38
CA LYS A 23 0.56 4.13 -19.15
C LYS A 23 1.41 5.03 -18.26
N MET A 24 2.58 4.55 -17.86
CA MET A 24 3.59 5.35 -17.16
C MET A 24 4.11 6.49 -18.05
N VAL A 25 4.33 7.65 -17.42
CA VAL A 25 5.04 8.79 -18.02
C VAL A 25 6.24 9.08 -17.13
N PHE A 26 7.45 8.81 -17.61
CA PHE A 26 8.65 9.22 -16.91
C PHE A 26 8.81 10.74 -16.99
N GLY A 27 8.88 11.39 -15.84
CA GLY A 27 9.26 12.79 -15.71
C GLY A 27 10.59 12.88 -14.99
N LYS A 28 11.63 13.39 -15.65
CA LYS A 28 12.87 13.75 -14.96
C LYS A 28 12.60 15.02 -14.15
N LEU A 29 12.64 14.91 -12.83
CA LEU A 29 12.72 16.07 -11.95
C LEU A 29 14.15 16.61 -12.02
N ASP A 30 14.39 17.45 -13.01
CA ASP A 30 15.65 18.18 -13.12
C ASP A 30 15.56 19.39 -12.19
N PHE A 31 16.04 19.22 -10.97
CA PHE A 31 15.98 20.29 -9.99
C PHE A 31 16.93 21.45 -10.36
N GLY A 32 17.90 21.31 -11.26
CA GLY A 32 18.91 22.35 -11.50
C GLY A 32 19.66 22.80 -10.23
N ILE A 33 19.63 21.97 -9.17
CA ILE A 33 20.00 22.27 -7.78
C ILE A 33 21.46 21.90 -7.46
N GLU A 34 22.22 21.27 -8.35
CA GLU A 34 23.63 20.92 -8.05
C GLU A 34 24.46 22.12 -7.57
N ASN A 35 24.11 23.35 -7.97
CA ASN A 35 24.75 24.59 -7.50
C ASN A 35 23.97 25.40 -6.43
N ARG A 36 22.81 24.95 -5.94
CA ARG A 36 21.97 25.66 -4.94
C ARG A 36 21.48 24.79 -3.79
N HIS A 37 21.96 23.56 -3.66
CA HIS A 37 21.54 22.65 -2.59
C HIS A 37 21.78 23.23 -1.19
N GLU A 38 22.95 23.85 -0.99
CA GLU A 38 23.31 24.50 0.27
C GLU A 38 22.46 25.74 0.56
N GLU A 39 22.13 26.54 -0.47
CA GLU A 39 21.24 27.70 -0.32
C GLU A 39 19.81 27.27 0.05
N PHE A 40 19.28 26.23 -0.62
CA PHE A 40 17.98 25.66 -0.30
C PHE A 40 17.95 25.08 1.11
N LYS A 41 18.99 24.33 1.51
CA LYS A 41 19.11 23.76 2.85
C LYS A 41 19.14 24.86 3.92
N ARG A 42 19.90 25.94 3.71
CA ARG A 42 19.93 27.10 4.63
C ARG A 42 18.58 27.79 4.73
N ALA A 43 17.96 28.14 3.60
CA ALA A 43 16.65 28.79 3.59
C ALA A 43 15.56 27.93 4.26
N PHE A 44 15.59 26.61 4.04
CA PHE A 44 14.68 25.68 4.69
C PHE A 44 14.91 25.58 6.20
N LEU A 45 16.18 25.57 6.66
CA LEU A 45 16.54 25.58 8.08
C LEU A 45 16.15 26.91 8.77
N GLU A 46 16.30 28.04 8.09
CA GLU A 46 15.84 29.35 8.59
C GLU A 46 14.32 29.37 8.77
N SER A 47 13.56 28.97 7.75
CA SER A 47 12.10 28.82 7.86
C SER A 47 11.70 27.84 8.98
N ALA A 48 12.43 26.74 9.13
CA ALA A 48 12.18 25.78 10.21
C ALA A 48 12.36 26.42 11.60
N ARG A 49 13.38 27.26 11.79
CA ARG A 49 13.63 27.96 13.07
C ARG A 49 12.52 28.97 13.38
N GLU A 50 12.10 29.75 12.40
CA GLU A 50 11.01 30.72 12.58
C GLU A 50 9.70 30.03 13.01
N ASP A 51 9.38 28.88 12.44
CA ASP A 51 8.15 28.15 12.79
C ASP A 51 8.24 27.50 14.17
N VAL A 52 9.44 27.06 14.59
CA VAL A 52 9.69 26.56 15.95
C VAL A 52 9.56 27.68 16.98
N GLU A 53 10.02 28.89 16.67
CA GLU A 53 9.85 30.06 17.54
C GLU A 53 8.36 30.46 17.71
N LYS A 54 7.55 30.31 16.67
CA LYS A 54 6.09 30.57 16.70
C LYS A 54 5.28 29.49 17.41
N TYR A 55 5.85 28.30 17.65
CA TYR A 55 5.12 27.16 18.20
C TYR A 55 4.35 27.47 19.50
N PRO A 56 4.95 28.12 20.53
CA PRO A 56 4.26 28.36 21.79
C PRO A 56 3.06 29.30 21.61
N SER A 57 3.17 30.34 20.77
CA SER A 57 2.07 31.28 20.55
C SER A 57 0.92 30.65 19.76
N LEU A 58 1.21 29.79 18.78
CA LEU A 58 0.19 29.01 18.06
C LEU A 58 -0.56 28.07 19.01
N LEU A 59 0.17 27.41 19.93
CA LEU A 59 -0.43 26.51 20.90
C LEU A 59 -1.28 27.27 21.94
N ASP A 60 -0.80 28.41 22.42
CA ASP A 60 -1.57 29.29 23.33
C ASP A 60 -2.85 29.81 22.65
N GLN A 61 -2.76 30.20 21.37
CA GLN A 61 -3.92 30.60 20.58
C GLN A 61 -4.93 29.45 20.44
N LEU A 62 -4.46 28.24 20.14
CA LEU A 62 -5.31 27.04 20.05
C LEU A 62 -6.04 26.79 21.38
N PHE A 63 -5.33 26.80 22.51
CA PHE A 63 -5.93 26.64 23.83
C PHE A 63 -6.92 27.75 24.18
N GLY A 64 -6.61 29.00 23.82
CA GLY A 64 -7.50 30.14 24.01
C GLY A 64 -8.84 29.92 23.31
N LEU A 65 -8.80 29.49 22.04
CA LEU A 65 -10.00 29.21 21.26
C LEU A 65 -10.82 28.03 21.83
N LEU A 66 -10.17 26.98 22.32
CA LEU A 66 -10.86 25.84 22.96
C LEU A 66 -11.46 26.19 24.34
N LYS A 67 -10.96 27.23 25.02
CA LYS A 67 -11.52 27.75 26.27
C LYS A 67 -12.67 28.75 26.04
N GLU A 68 -12.78 29.30 24.84
CA GLU A 68 -13.84 30.22 24.44
C GLU A 68 -15.01 29.47 23.79
N CYS A 69 -14.71 28.65 22.78
CA CYS A 69 -15.66 27.87 22.02
C CYS A 69 -15.76 26.43 22.52
N MET A 70 -16.90 25.78 22.27
CA MET A 70 -17.15 24.36 22.58
C MET A 70 -16.15 23.46 21.83
N PRO A 71 -15.19 22.83 22.52
CA PRO A 71 -14.18 21.98 21.87
C PRO A 71 -14.79 20.84 21.06
N GLU A 72 -15.87 20.24 21.54
CA GLU A 72 -16.58 19.17 20.87
C GLU A 72 -17.11 19.60 19.48
N SER A 73 -17.65 20.82 19.37
CA SER A 73 -18.13 21.40 18.10
C SER A 73 -16.98 21.74 17.15
N VAL A 74 -15.87 22.24 17.69
CA VAL A 74 -14.66 22.57 16.91
C VAL A 74 -14.07 21.29 16.32
N VAL A 75 -13.83 20.28 17.16
CA VAL A 75 -13.20 19.01 16.74
C VAL A 75 -14.10 18.29 15.73
N SER A 76 -15.42 18.20 15.97
CA SER A 76 -16.35 17.54 15.05
C SER A 76 -16.40 18.23 13.69
N THR A 77 -16.45 19.57 13.67
CA THR A 77 -16.49 20.34 12.41
C THR A 77 -15.18 20.27 11.66
N PHE A 78 -14.06 20.38 12.37
CA PHE A 78 -12.73 20.23 11.78
C PHE A 78 -12.57 18.84 11.13
N ALA A 79 -12.99 17.79 11.83
CA ALA A 79 -12.95 16.43 11.34
C ALA A 79 -13.89 16.17 10.17
N PHE A 80 -15.11 16.72 10.21
CA PHE A 80 -16.11 16.54 9.14
C PHE A 80 -15.56 16.99 7.78
N TYR A 81 -14.98 18.18 7.74
CA TYR A 81 -14.38 18.72 6.51
C TYR A 81 -13.04 18.06 6.15
N GLY A 82 -12.27 17.60 7.15
CA GLY A 82 -10.97 16.96 6.95
C GLY A 82 -11.04 15.51 6.47
N THR A 83 -12.08 14.75 6.82
CA THR A 83 -12.18 13.31 6.53
C THR A 83 -13.03 12.96 5.33
N ARG A 84 -13.91 13.86 4.89
CA ARG A 84 -14.87 13.56 3.83
C ARG A 84 -14.29 13.76 2.44
N ALA A 85 -14.51 12.75 1.61
CA ALA A 85 -14.27 12.81 0.17
C ALA A 85 -15.50 12.37 -0.61
N ALA A 86 -15.80 13.05 -1.71
CA ALA A 86 -16.82 12.61 -2.65
C ALA A 86 -16.18 11.63 -3.65
N ILE A 87 -16.72 10.41 -3.75
CA ILE A 87 -16.33 9.46 -4.79
C ILE A 87 -17.28 9.62 -5.98
N ASN A 88 -16.73 9.88 -7.16
CA ASN A 88 -17.54 9.95 -8.38
C ASN A 88 -17.82 8.56 -8.97
N ALA A 89 -18.68 8.47 -9.99
CA ALA A 89 -19.02 7.20 -10.66
C ALA A 89 -17.82 6.48 -11.34
N LYS A 90 -16.63 7.10 -11.35
CA LYS A 90 -15.38 6.50 -11.84
C LYS A 90 -14.47 6.00 -10.70
N GLY A 91 -14.95 6.01 -9.46
CA GLY A 91 -14.18 5.62 -8.28
C GLY A 91 -13.13 6.65 -7.84
N GLU A 92 -13.17 7.88 -8.36
CA GLU A 92 -12.19 8.91 -7.99
C GLU A 92 -12.67 9.67 -6.76
N ALA A 93 -11.88 9.63 -5.69
CA ALA A 93 -12.13 10.37 -4.46
C ALA A 93 -11.67 11.82 -4.58
N ARG A 94 -12.49 12.76 -4.11
CA ARG A 94 -12.16 14.18 -4.02
C ARG A 94 -12.47 14.69 -2.61
N ALA A 95 -11.42 14.99 -1.84
CA ALA A 95 -11.54 15.59 -0.52
C ALA A 95 -12.31 16.92 -0.57
N LEU A 96 -13.12 17.17 0.46
CA LEU A 96 -13.84 18.44 0.62
C LEU A 96 -12.87 19.59 0.92
N THR A 97 -11.93 19.37 1.83
CA THR A 97 -10.88 20.33 2.19
C THR A 97 -9.51 19.76 1.84
N LYS A 98 -8.61 20.62 1.34
CA LYS A 98 -7.22 20.24 1.04
C LYS A 98 -6.31 20.60 2.21
N GLY A 99 -5.27 19.79 2.43
CA GLY A 99 -4.23 20.09 3.43
C GLY A 99 -4.60 19.73 4.86
N ILE A 100 -5.74 19.07 5.07
CA ILE A 100 -6.12 18.50 6.36
C ILE A 100 -6.01 16.98 6.24
N GLU A 101 -5.17 16.42 7.09
CA GLU A 101 -4.86 14.99 7.13
C GLU A 101 -5.35 14.41 8.46
N GLN A 102 -5.52 13.09 8.53
CA GLN A 102 -6.05 12.40 9.72
C GLN A 102 -5.30 12.77 11.01
N HIS A 103 -3.97 12.84 10.95
CA HIS A 103 -3.14 13.16 12.11
C HIS A 103 -3.33 14.58 12.65
N HIS A 104 -3.80 15.53 11.82
CA HIS A 104 -4.17 16.87 12.30
C HIS A 104 -5.38 16.80 13.24
N ILE A 105 -6.37 15.98 12.88
CA ILE A 105 -7.59 15.79 13.65
C ILE A 105 -7.29 15.06 14.96
N GLU A 106 -6.47 14.00 14.90
CA GLU A 106 -6.02 13.24 16.08
C GLU A 106 -5.28 14.15 17.07
N LEU A 107 -4.41 15.03 16.57
CA LEU A 107 -3.68 15.99 17.38
C LEU A 107 -4.63 17.00 18.03
N LEU A 108 -5.55 17.59 17.27
CA LEU A 108 -6.54 18.54 17.80
C LEU A 108 -7.42 17.90 18.87
N GLN A 109 -7.91 16.67 18.63
CA GLN A 109 -8.68 15.90 19.61
C GLN A 109 -7.87 15.63 20.88
N GLY A 110 -6.62 15.16 20.72
CA GLY A 110 -5.73 14.89 21.85
C GLY A 110 -5.47 16.14 22.71
N ILE A 111 -5.23 17.29 22.07
CA ILE A 111 -5.04 18.58 22.75
C ILE A 111 -6.32 19.01 23.49
N ALA A 112 -7.49 18.92 22.85
CA ALA A 112 -8.76 19.26 23.49
C ALA A 112 -9.03 18.44 24.75
N LEU A 113 -8.67 17.15 24.73
CA LEU A 113 -8.81 16.22 25.84
C LEU A 113 -7.81 16.44 26.99
N THR A 114 -6.80 17.30 26.82
CA THR A 114 -5.95 17.75 27.93
C THR A 114 -6.66 18.74 28.84
N LEU A 115 -7.67 19.46 28.33
CA LEU A 115 -8.46 20.41 29.10
C LEU A 115 -9.56 19.68 29.88
N PRO A 116 -9.70 19.92 31.19
CA PRO A 116 -10.88 19.47 31.95
C PRO A 116 -12.17 20.02 31.35
N ALA A 117 -13.27 19.27 31.48
CA ALA A 117 -14.59 19.71 31.01
C ALA A 117 -15.02 21.09 31.54
N ALA A 118 -14.57 21.46 32.75
CA ALA A 118 -14.89 22.76 33.35
C ALA A 118 -14.22 23.95 32.63
N ASP A 119 -13.11 23.70 31.94
CA ASP A 119 -12.34 24.71 31.20
C ASP A 119 -12.76 24.79 29.73
N TRP A 120 -13.65 23.90 29.26
CA TRP A 120 -14.17 23.94 27.90
C TRP A 120 -15.06 25.16 27.69
N GLY A 121 -14.85 25.83 26.55
CA GLY A 121 -15.67 26.94 26.14
C GLY A 121 -17.13 26.56 25.92
N LYS A 122 -18.00 27.57 25.89
CA LYS A 122 -19.45 27.39 25.75
C LYS A 122 -20.03 28.09 24.52
N ALA A 123 -19.22 28.90 23.84
CA ALA A 123 -19.65 29.57 22.62
C ALA A 123 -19.67 28.55 21.45
N PRO A 124 -20.65 28.64 20.53
CA PRO A 124 -20.58 27.86 19.30
C PRO A 124 -19.38 28.32 18.45
N SER A 125 -18.80 27.39 17.68
CA SER A 125 -17.74 27.73 16.74
C SER A 125 -18.27 28.59 15.60
N THR A 126 -17.59 29.70 15.29
CA THR A 126 -17.89 30.53 14.12
C THR A 126 -17.02 30.15 12.92
N ALA A 127 -17.40 30.60 11.72
CA ALA A 127 -16.59 30.39 10.52
C ALA A 127 -15.15 30.97 10.65
N GLU A 128 -14.98 32.09 11.36
CA GLU A 128 -13.66 32.70 11.60
C GLU A 128 -12.80 31.85 12.55
N VAL A 129 -13.40 31.31 13.61
CA VAL A 129 -12.73 30.37 14.52
C VAL A 129 -12.31 29.11 13.76
N MET A 130 -13.21 28.54 12.95
CA MET A 130 -12.89 27.35 12.16
C MET A 130 -11.81 27.59 11.11
N GLN A 131 -11.84 28.75 10.42
CA GLN A 131 -10.76 29.12 9.50
C GLN A 131 -9.42 29.21 10.21
N THR A 132 -9.39 29.84 11.39
CA THR A 132 -8.19 29.92 12.22
C THR A 132 -7.70 28.51 12.60
N MET A 133 -8.60 27.61 12.99
CA MET A 133 -8.26 26.21 13.28
C MET A 133 -7.65 25.49 12.07
N PHE A 134 -8.25 25.63 10.88
CA PHE A 134 -7.73 25.06 9.63
C PHE A 134 -6.33 25.59 9.27
N ASP A 135 -6.00 26.81 9.69
CA ASP A 135 -4.69 27.40 9.42
C ASP A 135 -3.63 27.00 10.47
N ILE A 136 -3.96 26.99 11.76
CA ILE A 136 -2.97 26.78 12.83
C ILE A 136 -2.68 25.31 13.13
N VAL A 137 -3.67 24.42 13.06
CA VAL A 137 -3.48 23.00 13.41
C VAL A 137 -2.45 22.32 12.50
N PRO A 138 -2.50 22.47 11.16
CA PRO A 138 -1.45 21.95 10.28
C PRO A 138 -0.07 22.59 10.53
N GLN A 139 -0.01 23.87 10.92
CA GLN A 139 1.26 24.51 11.27
C GLN A 139 1.86 23.88 12.52
N ILE A 140 1.08 23.71 13.59
CA ILE A 140 1.48 23.04 14.83
C ILE A 140 1.97 21.61 14.55
N ALA A 141 1.23 20.86 13.71
CA ALA A 141 1.61 19.51 13.27
C ALA A 141 3.01 19.48 12.62
N ASN A 142 3.27 20.40 11.70
CA ASN A 142 4.53 20.48 10.94
C ASN A 142 5.73 20.98 11.76
N THR A 143 5.51 21.74 12.83
CA THR A 143 6.61 22.33 13.60
C THR A 143 7.51 21.30 14.28
N ILE A 144 7.00 20.11 14.62
CA ILE A 144 7.84 19.07 15.23
C ILE A 144 8.79 18.42 14.25
N PHE A 145 8.36 18.21 13.01
CA PHE A 145 9.28 17.79 11.93
C PHE A 145 10.41 18.81 11.78
N LYS A 146 10.07 20.11 11.75
CA LYS A 146 11.03 21.22 11.66
C LYS A 146 11.99 21.27 12.85
N ARG A 147 11.50 21.07 14.07
CA ARG A 147 12.32 21.01 15.29
C ARG A 147 13.33 19.87 15.25
N ARG A 148 12.94 18.70 14.73
CA ARG A 148 13.84 17.55 14.56
C ARG A 148 14.90 17.85 13.52
N LEU A 149 14.51 18.33 12.33
CA LEU A 149 15.43 18.69 11.26
C LEU A 149 16.54 19.67 11.70
N ILE A 150 16.22 20.62 12.59
CA ILE A 150 17.20 21.55 13.18
C ILE A 150 18.21 20.81 14.08
N ALA A 151 17.77 19.83 14.86
CA ALA A 151 18.63 19.06 15.77
C ALA A 151 19.57 18.10 15.02
N GLU A 152 19.27 17.77 13.77
CA GLU A 152 20.05 16.84 12.93
C GLU A 152 21.08 17.56 12.03
N ALA A 153 21.24 18.87 12.17
CA ALA A 153 22.12 19.67 11.31
C ALA A 153 23.62 19.58 11.66
N ASP A 154 23.99 18.89 12.75
CA ASP A 154 25.39 18.70 13.17
C ASP A 154 26.11 17.59 12.37
N GLU A 155 27.45 17.64 12.31
CA GLU A 155 28.25 16.70 11.52
C GLU A 155 28.25 15.29 12.11
N VAL A 156 27.47 14.42 11.49
CA VAL A 156 27.36 12.99 11.84
C VAL A 156 27.99 12.11 10.74
N ASP A 157 28.56 10.96 11.10
CA ASP A 157 29.08 9.99 10.12
C ASP A 157 27.95 9.42 9.21
N ASP A 158 28.33 8.81 8.09
CA ASP A 158 27.37 8.34 7.08
C ASP A 158 26.47 7.20 7.56
N SER A 159 26.93 6.37 8.51
CA SER A 159 26.13 5.26 9.06
C SER A 159 25.05 5.76 9.99
N GLN A 160 25.40 6.71 10.87
CA GLN A 160 24.46 7.39 11.74
C GLN A 160 23.46 8.24 10.94
N LYS A 161 23.88 8.93 9.87
CA LYS A 161 22.96 9.61 8.94
C LYS A 161 21.94 8.65 8.32
N ALA A 162 22.38 7.49 7.84
CA ALA A 162 21.47 6.49 7.27
C ALA A 162 20.46 5.98 8.31
N LEU A 163 20.91 5.75 9.53
CA LEU A 163 20.03 5.33 10.64
C LEU A 163 19.02 6.42 11.03
N MET A 164 19.42 7.70 10.99
CA MET A 164 18.52 8.83 11.23
C MET A 164 17.49 8.97 10.11
N ALA A 165 17.89 8.79 8.85
CA ALA A 165 16.97 8.76 7.72
C ALA A 165 15.92 7.64 7.86
N LEU A 166 16.32 6.44 8.28
CA LEU A 166 15.41 5.33 8.59
C LEU A 166 14.45 5.67 9.74
N GLN A 167 14.95 6.33 10.80
CA GLN A 167 14.09 6.79 11.90
C GLN A 167 13.03 7.78 11.42
N GLU A 168 13.42 8.76 10.61
CA GLU A 168 12.46 9.76 10.14
C GLU A 168 11.46 9.16 9.15
N LYS A 169 11.86 8.20 8.31
CA LYS A 169 10.92 7.42 7.49
C LYS A 169 9.86 6.73 8.34
N ILE A 170 10.25 6.00 9.39
CA ILE A 170 9.31 5.32 10.30
C ILE A 170 8.41 6.31 11.03
N ARG A 171 8.95 7.45 11.47
CA ARG A 171 8.18 8.50 12.15
C ARG A 171 7.17 9.14 11.22
N LEU A 172 7.57 9.49 9.99
CA LEU A 172 6.67 10.02 8.98
C LEU A 172 5.59 9.02 8.61
N HIS A 173 5.93 7.74 8.47
CA HIS A 173 4.94 6.67 8.28
C HIS A 173 3.96 6.61 9.45
N THR A 174 4.45 6.60 10.68
CA THR A 174 3.62 6.61 11.90
C THR A 174 2.73 7.86 11.96
N GLN A 175 3.14 8.98 11.37
CA GLN A 175 2.37 10.24 11.36
C GLN A 175 1.37 10.32 10.21
N ALA A 176 1.73 9.88 9.01
CA ALA A 176 0.97 10.14 7.79
C ALA A 176 0.18 8.93 7.29
N VAL A 177 0.65 7.71 7.56
CA VAL A 177 0.02 6.47 7.10
C VAL A 177 -0.85 5.90 8.24
N ARG A 178 -2.11 5.63 7.93
CA ARG A 178 -3.12 5.13 8.88
C ARG A 178 -3.78 3.84 8.44
N ASN A 179 -3.80 3.58 7.13
CA ASN A 179 -4.43 2.40 6.58
C ASN A 179 -3.34 1.42 6.16
N TRP A 180 -3.36 0.23 6.75
CA TRP A 180 -2.44 -0.88 6.45
C TRP A 180 -3.03 -1.87 5.42
N GLY A 181 -4.20 -1.53 4.86
CA GLY A 181 -4.92 -2.29 3.85
C GLY A 181 -6.26 -1.63 3.52
N TYR A 182 -6.96 -2.16 2.51
CA TYR A 182 -8.32 -1.71 2.16
C TYR A 182 -9.34 -2.12 3.22
N PHE A 183 -10.39 -1.32 3.40
CA PHE A 183 -11.25 -1.40 4.58
C PHE A 183 -11.91 -2.77 4.76
N SER A 184 -12.46 -3.33 3.68
CA SER A 184 -13.07 -4.66 3.71
C SER A 184 -12.08 -5.77 4.06
N ASP A 185 -10.84 -5.69 3.56
CA ASP A 185 -9.79 -6.67 3.82
C ASP A 185 -9.26 -6.58 5.25
N VAL A 186 -9.08 -5.35 5.77
CA VAL A 186 -8.75 -5.08 7.18
C VAL A 186 -9.78 -5.72 8.11
N LYS A 187 -11.07 -5.52 7.84
CA LYS A 187 -12.15 -6.14 8.62
C LYS A 187 -12.08 -7.66 8.61
N LEU A 188 -11.89 -8.25 7.43
CA LEU A 188 -11.80 -9.71 7.28
C LEU A 188 -10.61 -10.26 8.09
N ILE A 189 -9.42 -9.68 7.91
CA ILE A 189 -8.21 -10.08 8.61
C ILE A 189 -8.40 -9.98 10.13
N CYS A 190 -8.99 -8.89 10.62
CA CYS A 190 -9.24 -8.71 12.05
C CYS A 190 -10.23 -9.74 12.59
N ARG A 191 -11.36 -9.97 11.90
CA ARG A 191 -12.35 -10.98 12.32
C ARG A 191 -11.72 -12.38 12.38
N GLU A 192 -10.98 -12.79 11.35
CA GLU A 192 -10.32 -14.09 11.32
C GLU A 192 -9.25 -14.24 12.42
N LEU A 193 -8.46 -13.19 12.67
CA LEU A 193 -7.40 -13.19 13.67
C LEU A 193 -7.97 -13.31 15.09
N TYR A 194 -8.89 -12.42 15.47
CA TYR A 194 -9.29 -12.23 16.86
C TYR A 194 -10.41 -13.16 17.34
N ALA A 195 -11.30 -13.63 16.46
CA ALA A 195 -12.50 -14.40 16.86
C ALA A 195 -12.17 -15.66 17.68
N SER A 196 -11.02 -16.30 17.45
CA SER A 196 -10.59 -17.48 18.22
C SER A 196 -10.37 -17.21 19.72
N LEU A 197 -10.23 -15.96 20.12
CA LEU A 197 -10.00 -15.53 21.51
C LEU A 197 -11.27 -14.97 22.17
N ASP A 198 -12.41 -14.97 21.47
CA ASP A 198 -13.66 -14.37 21.95
C ASP A 198 -14.10 -14.95 23.30
N ALA A 199 -14.12 -16.28 23.42
CA ALA A 199 -14.52 -16.95 24.66
C ALA A 199 -13.60 -16.62 25.85
N LYS A 200 -12.30 -16.41 25.60
CA LYS A 200 -11.33 -16.02 26.63
C LYS A 200 -11.56 -14.59 27.10
N LEU A 201 -11.75 -13.66 26.16
CA LEU A 201 -12.01 -12.27 26.50
C LEU A 201 -13.35 -12.09 27.20
N GLU A 202 -14.40 -12.77 26.73
CA GLU A 202 -15.75 -12.67 27.29
C GLU A 202 -15.79 -13.08 28.76
N ALA A 203 -15.08 -14.15 29.11
CA ALA A 203 -15.00 -14.63 30.49
C ALA A 203 -14.41 -13.60 31.48
N VAL A 204 -13.62 -12.63 30.99
CA VAL A 204 -12.93 -11.63 31.83
C VAL A 204 -13.59 -10.25 31.72
N ALA A 205 -13.93 -9.81 30.50
CA ALA A 205 -14.35 -8.45 30.20
C ALA A 205 -15.88 -8.30 30.06
N GLY A 206 -16.60 -9.41 29.80
CA GLY A 206 -18.04 -9.40 29.51
C GLY A 206 -18.41 -9.00 28.07
N TYR A 207 -17.41 -8.91 27.19
CA TYR A 207 -17.54 -8.70 25.75
C TYR A 207 -16.43 -9.45 25.01
N THR A 208 -16.58 -9.63 23.71
CA THR A 208 -15.66 -10.38 22.83
C THR A 208 -14.86 -9.43 21.92
N PHE A 209 -13.84 -9.93 21.22
CA PHE A 209 -13.13 -9.12 20.21
C PHE A 209 -14.04 -8.88 19.01
N SER A 210 -14.83 -9.87 18.63
CA SER A 210 -15.88 -9.73 17.61
C SER A 210 -16.89 -8.63 17.98
N ASP A 211 -17.22 -8.48 19.28
CA ASP A 211 -18.10 -7.39 19.71
C ASP A 211 -17.50 -6.02 19.46
N ILE A 212 -16.20 -5.83 19.73
CA ILE A 212 -15.50 -4.58 19.45
C ILE A 212 -15.59 -4.27 17.95
N LEU A 213 -15.36 -5.25 17.07
CA LEU A 213 -15.43 -5.06 15.62
C LEU A 213 -16.84 -4.69 15.15
N ASP A 214 -17.87 -5.41 15.60
CA ASP A 214 -19.26 -5.15 15.22
C ASP A 214 -19.74 -3.77 15.71
N VAL A 215 -19.37 -3.38 16.93
CA VAL A 215 -19.70 -2.06 17.47
C VAL A 215 -19.00 -0.96 16.67
N SER A 216 -17.70 -1.13 16.40
CA SER A 216 -16.91 -0.14 15.65
C SER A 216 -17.44 0.04 14.22
N GLU A 217 -17.80 -1.06 13.55
CA GLU A 217 -18.43 -1.04 12.23
C GLU A 217 -19.79 -0.33 12.26
N THR A 218 -20.61 -0.60 13.28
CA THR A 218 -21.92 0.05 13.45
C THR A 218 -21.77 1.56 13.66
N VAL A 219 -20.85 1.99 14.54
CA VAL A 219 -20.55 3.40 14.78
C VAL A 219 -20.12 4.08 13.49
N LEU A 220 -19.18 3.47 12.74
CA LEU A 220 -18.73 3.99 11.44
C LEU A 220 -19.88 4.16 10.47
N THR A 221 -20.65 3.11 10.20
CA THR A 221 -21.75 3.14 9.23
C THR A 221 -22.83 4.16 9.62
N MET A 222 -23.16 4.27 10.90
CA MET A 222 -24.13 5.25 11.38
C MET A 222 -23.67 6.70 11.15
N ILE A 223 -22.42 7.01 11.50
CA ILE A 223 -21.86 8.36 11.33
C ILE A 223 -21.67 8.71 9.85
N GLU A 224 -21.24 7.74 9.04
CA GLU A 224 -21.16 7.90 7.58
C GLU A 224 -22.52 8.22 6.98
N GLN A 225 -23.56 7.45 7.34
CA GLN A 225 -24.92 7.66 6.86
C GLN A 225 -25.48 9.02 7.29
N ARG A 226 -25.31 9.42 8.55
CA ARG A 226 -25.76 10.72 9.06
C ARG A 226 -25.13 11.87 8.30
N GLY A 227 -23.80 11.86 8.14
CA GLY A 227 -23.15 12.94 7.39
C GLY A 227 -23.41 12.88 5.86
N ASN A 228 -23.74 11.72 5.29
CA ASN A 228 -24.22 11.63 3.90
C ASN A 228 -25.60 12.30 3.76
N ASN A 229 -26.52 12.01 4.68
CA ASN A 229 -27.84 12.65 4.73
C ASN A 229 -27.71 14.18 4.89
N TYR A 230 -26.79 14.63 5.77
CA TYR A 230 -26.46 16.03 5.95
C TYR A 230 -25.98 16.69 4.64
N MET A 231 -25.01 16.08 3.95
CA MET A 231 -24.47 16.63 2.70
C MET A 231 -25.53 16.68 1.59
N ASP A 232 -26.39 15.67 1.50
CA ASP A 232 -27.48 15.63 0.52
C ASP A 232 -28.53 16.70 0.81
N ALA A 233 -28.90 16.90 2.08
CA ALA A 233 -29.77 17.99 2.52
C ALA A 233 -29.16 19.35 2.17
N LEU A 234 -27.90 19.59 2.55
CA LEU A 234 -27.21 20.84 2.27
C LEU A 234 -27.10 21.10 0.76
N LYS A 235 -26.80 20.09 -0.05
CA LYS A 235 -26.78 20.21 -1.51
C LYS A 235 -28.13 20.63 -2.08
N ARG A 236 -29.25 20.10 -1.56
CA ARG A 236 -30.59 20.53 -1.98
C ARG A 236 -30.84 22.00 -1.62
N VAL A 237 -30.48 22.43 -0.41
CA VAL A 237 -30.56 23.83 0.02
C VAL A 237 -29.73 24.75 -0.90
N LEU A 238 -28.45 24.44 -1.09
CA LEU A 238 -27.51 25.27 -1.84
C LEU A 238 -27.79 25.31 -3.36
N SER A 239 -28.57 24.35 -3.88
CA SER A 239 -29.01 24.32 -5.28
C SER A 239 -30.15 25.28 -5.61
N ALA A 240 -30.77 25.92 -4.61
CA ALA A 240 -31.88 26.85 -4.79
C ALA A 240 -31.50 28.04 -5.68
N ARG A 241 -32.44 28.53 -6.51
CA ARG A 241 -32.17 29.56 -7.54
C ARG A 241 -31.89 30.94 -6.96
N ASP A 242 -32.52 31.28 -5.85
CA ASP A 242 -32.45 32.58 -5.19
C ASP A 242 -32.38 32.41 -3.66
N SER A 243 -32.07 33.50 -2.97
CA SER A 243 -31.81 33.51 -1.53
C SER A 243 -33.05 33.21 -0.68
N ALA A 244 -34.25 33.64 -1.11
CA ALA A 244 -35.47 33.38 -0.34
C ALA A 244 -35.82 31.89 -0.40
N THR A 245 -35.80 31.31 -1.61
CA THR A 245 -36.00 29.88 -1.81
C THR A 245 -34.93 29.03 -1.09
N MET A 246 -33.70 29.54 -0.97
CA MET A 246 -32.63 28.87 -0.21
C MET A 246 -32.95 28.80 1.28
N VAL A 247 -33.37 29.92 1.88
CA VAL A 247 -33.75 29.97 3.30
C VAL A 247 -35.00 29.11 3.57
N GLU A 248 -36.01 29.17 2.71
CA GLU A 248 -37.18 28.28 2.81
C GLU A 248 -36.79 26.80 2.70
N GLY A 249 -35.89 26.48 1.75
CA GLY A 249 -35.32 25.15 1.61
C GLY A 249 -34.59 24.70 2.87
N TYR A 250 -33.87 25.59 3.54
CA TYR A 250 -33.15 25.28 4.78
C TYR A 250 -34.11 24.82 5.89
N PHE A 251 -35.19 25.56 6.14
CA PHE A 251 -36.23 25.15 7.11
C PHE A 251 -36.96 23.85 6.71
N ARG A 252 -37.08 23.56 5.42
CA ARG A 252 -37.68 22.32 4.94
C ARG A 252 -36.76 21.10 5.15
N GLU A 253 -35.48 21.24 4.85
CA GLU A 253 -34.52 20.13 4.94
C GLU A 253 -34.05 19.87 6.37
N PHE A 254 -34.15 20.88 7.25
CA PHE A 254 -33.81 20.80 8.68
C PHE A 254 -35.04 21.14 9.54
N PRO A 255 -35.97 20.19 9.73
CA PRO A 255 -37.26 20.45 10.38
C PRO A 255 -37.16 20.70 11.89
N ASP A 256 -35.99 20.44 12.48
CA ASP A 256 -35.65 20.72 13.87
C ASP A 256 -35.32 22.21 14.13
N LEU A 257 -35.24 23.03 13.08
CA LEU A 257 -35.00 24.47 13.21
C LEU A 257 -36.14 25.18 13.94
N VAL A 258 -35.77 26.07 14.86
CA VAL A 258 -36.69 26.94 15.58
C VAL A 258 -36.84 28.27 14.85
N GLY A 259 -38.09 28.74 14.70
CA GLY A 259 -38.44 29.98 14.01
C GLY A 259 -39.02 29.75 12.61
N THR A 260 -39.05 30.79 11.79
CA THR A 260 -39.60 30.74 10.43
C THR A 260 -38.62 31.28 9.38
N PRO A 261 -38.77 30.87 8.09
CA PRO A 261 -37.99 31.45 7.00
C PRO A 261 -38.07 32.98 6.93
N ALA A 262 -39.24 33.56 7.21
CA ALA A 262 -39.46 34.99 7.18
C ALA A 262 -38.65 35.72 8.26
N GLU A 263 -38.63 35.20 9.48
CA GLU A 263 -37.84 35.75 10.59
C GLU A 263 -36.34 35.74 10.27
N LEU A 264 -35.82 34.65 9.71
CA LEU A 264 -34.41 34.57 9.33
C LEU A 264 -34.08 35.55 8.17
N LEU A 265 -34.97 35.68 7.18
CA LEU A 265 -34.79 36.64 6.10
C LEU A 265 -34.77 38.10 6.59
N ASP A 266 -35.58 38.43 7.60
CA ASP A 266 -35.59 39.77 8.20
C ASP A 266 -34.31 40.07 8.99
N MET A 267 -33.66 39.05 9.55
CA MET A 267 -32.36 39.20 10.23
C MET A 267 -31.18 39.36 9.26
N ILE A 268 -31.31 38.90 8.00
CA ILE A 268 -30.25 39.01 7.00
C ILE A 268 -30.21 40.44 6.44
N PRO A 269 -29.07 41.15 6.51
CA PRO A 269 -28.96 42.50 5.97
C PRO A 269 -29.35 42.58 4.49
N LYS A 270 -30.13 43.61 4.13
CA LYS A 270 -30.53 43.83 2.73
C LYS A 270 -29.29 44.02 1.85
N GLY A 271 -29.23 43.27 0.75
CA GLY A 271 -28.09 43.31 -0.18
C GLY A 271 -26.95 42.35 0.16
N THR A 272 -27.10 41.49 1.17
CA THR A 272 -26.16 40.39 1.44
C THR A 272 -26.01 39.54 0.16
N PRO A 273 -24.77 39.34 -0.35
CA PRO A 273 -24.55 38.52 -1.53
C PRO A 273 -24.91 37.06 -1.23
N ARG A 274 -25.23 36.29 -2.28
CA ARG A 274 -25.60 34.87 -2.17
C ARG A 274 -24.56 34.09 -1.36
N GLU A 275 -23.27 34.34 -1.60
CA GLU A 275 -22.16 33.70 -0.92
C GLU A 275 -22.19 33.95 0.60
N GLY A 276 -22.58 35.16 1.03
CA GLY A 276 -22.73 35.49 2.44
C GLY A 276 -23.89 34.73 3.10
N ILE A 277 -25.00 34.55 2.38
CA ILE A 277 -26.14 33.75 2.86
C ILE A 277 -25.76 32.28 2.93
N ILE A 278 -25.03 31.76 1.94
CA ILE A 278 -24.48 30.39 1.96
C ILE A 278 -23.60 30.21 3.20
N GLY A 279 -22.67 31.14 3.45
CA GLY A 279 -21.79 31.08 4.62
C GLY A 279 -22.56 31.07 5.94
N LEU A 280 -23.60 31.90 6.07
CA LEU A 280 -24.47 31.93 7.26
C LEU A 280 -25.18 30.60 7.47
N LEU A 281 -25.86 30.08 6.43
CA LEU A 281 -26.62 28.83 6.53
C LEU A 281 -25.71 27.63 6.79
N MET A 282 -24.55 27.56 6.12
CA MET A 282 -23.56 26.51 6.36
C MET A 282 -23.01 26.58 7.78
N SER A 283 -22.59 27.76 8.26
CA SER A 283 -22.06 27.90 9.63
C SER A 283 -23.08 27.51 10.70
N HIS A 284 -24.37 27.73 10.46
CA HIS A 284 -25.42 27.26 11.36
C HIS A 284 -25.71 25.76 11.22
N ALA A 285 -25.69 25.23 9.99
CA ALA A 285 -25.87 23.82 9.72
C ALA A 285 -24.77 22.96 10.35
N ASP A 286 -23.51 23.43 10.28
CA ASP A 286 -22.32 22.76 10.79
C ASP A 286 -22.35 22.50 12.31
N LEU A 287 -23.18 23.23 13.07
CA LEU A 287 -23.42 22.96 14.49
C LEU A 287 -23.98 21.55 14.74
N ARG A 288 -24.54 20.89 13.71
CA ARG A 288 -25.05 19.52 13.79
C ARG A 288 -23.97 18.46 13.74
N HIS A 289 -22.74 18.78 13.32
CA HIS A 289 -21.66 17.81 13.23
C HIS A 289 -21.41 17.09 14.56
N LEU A 290 -21.55 17.80 15.69
CA LEU A 290 -21.46 17.20 17.03
C LEU A 290 -22.45 16.05 17.19
N ASN A 291 -23.73 16.28 16.91
CA ASN A 291 -24.78 15.28 17.04
C ASN A 291 -24.63 14.17 15.99
N ASP A 292 -24.30 14.53 14.74
CA ASP A 292 -24.13 13.57 13.64
C ASP A 292 -22.98 12.58 13.90
N MET A 293 -21.94 13.03 14.61
CA MET A 293 -20.77 12.23 15.01
C MET A 293 -20.88 11.62 16.42
N SER A 294 -22.01 11.80 17.11
CA SER A 294 -22.23 11.26 18.46
C SER A 294 -23.20 10.09 18.44
N VAL A 295 -22.93 9.07 19.25
CA VAL A 295 -23.76 7.87 19.40
C VAL A 295 -24.09 7.64 20.86
N THR A 296 -25.24 7.03 21.11
CA THR A 296 -25.62 6.54 22.44
C THR A 296 -25.53 5.02 22.51
N THR A 297 -25.37 4.50 23.72
CA THR A 297 -25.38 3.06 23.99
C THR A 297 -26.64 2.39 23.48
N ALA A 298 -27.81 2.98 23.74
CA ALA A 298 -29.11 2.45 23.31
C ALA A 298 -29.24 2.37 21.78
N GLU A 299 -28.75 3.38 21.04
CA GLU A 299 -28.77 3.35 19.57
C GLU A 299 -27.94 2.19 19.02
N ILE A 300 -26.71 2.02 19.50
CA ILE A 300 -25.81 0.96 19.04
C ILE A 300 -26.32 -0.42 19.46
N ALA A 301 -26.87 -0.55 20.68
CA ALA A 301 -27.50 -1.78 21.15
C ALA A 301 -28.68 -2.19 20.26
N ALA A 302 -29.55 -1.24 19.90
CA ALA A 302 -30.69 -1.49 19.03
C ALA A 302 -30.27 -1.94 17.61
N THR A 303 -29.18 -1.38 17.06
CA THR A 303 -28.68 -1.78 15.73
C THR A 303 -27.93 -3.11 15.75
N THR A 304 -27.12 -3.37 16.78
CA THR A 304 -26.31 -4.60 16.88
C THR A 304 -27.07 -5.80 17.45
N GLY A 305 -28.19 -5.56 18.14
CA GLY A 305 -28.95 -6.58 18.88
C GLY A 305 -28.23 -7.08 20.14
N LYS A 306 -27.29 -6.30 20.69
CA LYS A 306 -26.49 -6.65 21.87
C LYS A 306 -26.97 -5.88 23.11
N GLU A 307 -26.69 -6.42 24.29
CA GLU A 307 -27.05 -5.81 25.58
C GLU A 307 -26.42 -4.41 25.75
N GLU A 308 -27.19 -3.44 26.25
CA GLU A 308 -26.71 -2.06 26.43
C GLU A 308 -25.48 -1.98 27.34
N GLU A 309 -25.42 -2.75 28.43
CA GLU A 309 -24.25 -2.77 29.31
C GLU A 309 -22.97 -3.23 28.58
N ARG A 310 -23.11 -4.19 27.65
CA ARG A 310 -21.99 -4.69 26.84
C ARG A 310 -21.49 -3.60 25.90
N ILE A 311 -22.41 -2.89 25.26
CA ILE A 311 -22.11 -1.77 24.36
C ILE A 311 -21.43 -0.64 25.12
N ASP A 312 -21.94 -0.26 26.29
CA ASP A 312 -21.40 0.83 27.09
C ASP A 312 -19.95 0.56 27.51
N ARG A 313 -19.63 -0.68 27.92
CA ARG A 313 -18.25 -1.09 28.22
C ARG A 313 -17.32 -0.92 27.03
N ILE A 314 -17.77 -1.29 25.82
CA ILE A 314 -16.96 -1.19 24.60
C ILE A 314 -16.75 0.28 24.21
N LEU A 315 -17.82 1.08 24.17
CA LEU A 315 -17.73 2.50 23.83
C LEU A 315 -16.89 3.27 24.86
N GLY A 316 -17.05 2.97 26.15
CA GLY A 316 -16.22 3.50 27.23
C GLY A 316 -14.75 3.12 27.10
N MET A 317 -14.46 1.85 26.76
CA MET A 317 -13.09 1.39 26.50
C MET A 317 -12.45 2.13 25.34
N LEU A 318 -13.21 2.41 24.27
CA LEU A 318 -12.74 3.13 23.09
C LEU A 318 -12.66 4.64 23.25
N SER A 319 -13.09 5.23 24.37
CA SER A 319 -13.28 6.69 24.49
C SER A 319 -12.50 7.31 25.64
N ILE A 320 -12.05 8.54 25.48
CA ILE A 320 -11.33 9.34 26.49
C ILE A 320 -12.24 10.45 27.03
N ALA A 321 -12.21 10.68 28.35
CA ALA A 321 -12.96 11.78 28.95
C ALA A 321 -12.19 13.11 28.92
N PRO A 322 -12.87 14.27 28.85
CA PRO A 322 -12.22 15.58 28.96
C PRO A 322 -11.39 15.72 30.24
N GLY A 323 -10.12 16.10 30.10
CA GLY A 323 -9.16 16.26 31.19
C GLY A 323 -8.38 14.99 31.54
N GLU A 324 -8.76 13.83 30.99
CA GLU A 324 -8.03 12.58 31.23
C GLU A 324 -6.58 12.64 30.71
N LEU A 325 -6.31 13.48 29.71
CA LEU A 325 -4.97 13.71 29.17
C LEU A 325 -4.25 14.92 29.78
N ALA A 326 -4.73 15.52 30.87
CA ALA A 326 -4.15 16.74 31.45
C ALA A 326 -2.66 16.63 31.82
N ASN A 327 -2.19 15.43 32.16
CA ASN A 327 -0.79 15.17 32.48
C ASN A 327 0.06 14.73 31.26
N HIS A 328 -0.55 14.62 30.08
CA HIS A 328 0.13 14.20 28.86
C HIS A 328 0.75 15.42 28.15
N LYS A 329 2.02 15.32 27.79
CA LYS A 329 2.72 16.39 27.06
C LYS A 329 2.28 16.41 25.60
N VAL A 330 1.85 17.56 25.11
CA VAL A 330 1.41 17.72 23.71
C VAL A 330 2.50 17.26 22.74
N GLU A 331 3.76 17.55 23.01
CA GLU A 331 4.91 17.17 22.17
C GLU A 331 5.07 15.66 22.00
N HIS A 332 4.53 14.85 22.91
CA HIS A 332 4.57 13.39 22.81
C HIS A 332 3.42 12.82 21.96
N MET A 333 2.34 13.58 21.76
CA MET A 333 1.16 13.12 21.00
C MET A 333 1.47 12.91 19.52
N PHE A 334 2.53 13.51 18.99
CA PHE A 334 2.88 13.42 17.57
C PHE A 334 3.42 12.05 17.15
N LEU A 335 3.86 11.22 18.09
CA LEU A 335 4.35 9.85 17.85
C LEU A 335 3.80 8.82 18.85
N SER A 336 2.93 9.26 19.76
CA SER A 336 2.27 8.41 20.76
C SER A 336 1.00 9.08 21.24
N ASN A 337 0.07 9.35 20.32
CA ASN A 337 -1.19 9.98 20.66
C ASN A 337 -2.11 8.98 21.38
N PRO A 338 -2.58 9.25 22.61
CA PRO A 338 -3.51 8.35 23.31
C PRO A 338 -4.81 8.09 22.53
N VAL A 339 -5.22 9.02 21.65
CA VAL A 339 -6.43 8.85 20.82
C VAL A 339 -6.32 7.69 19.82
N TRP A 340 -5.12 7.19 19.50
CA TRP A 340 -4.95 6.02 18.63
C TRP A 340 -5.53 4.76 19.26
N ALA A 341 -5.32 4.57 20.57
CA ALA A 341 -5.87 3.44 21.31
C ALA A 341 -7.31 3.67 21.78
N ARG A 342 -7.74 4.93 21.89
CA ARG A 342 -9.06 5.33 22.39
C ARG A 342 -9.60 6.53 21.57
N PRO A 343 -10.08 6.29 20.33
CA PRO A 343 -10.42 7.36 19.39
C PRO A 343 -11.73 8.08 19.70
N GLY A 344 -12.57 7.56 20.61
CA GLY A 344 -13.81 8.21 21.02
C GLY A 344 -13.60 9.30 22.07
N ILE A 345 -14.60 10.16 22.24
CA ILE A 345 -14.70 11.14 23.33
C ILE A 345 -15.92 10.78 24.18
N ASN A 346 -15.72 10.61 25.48
CA ASN A 346 -16.81 10.37 26.43
C ASN A 346 -17.37 11.72 26.92
N LEU A 347 -18.61 12.02 26.56
CA LEU A 347 -19.28 13.29 26.89
C LEU A 347 -20.22 13.17 28.10
N GLY A 348 -20.21 12.06 28.84
CA GLY A 348 -21.02 11.85 30.05
C GLY A 348 -22.52 11.59 29.81
N GLY A 349 -23.01 11.72 28.58
CA GLY A 349 -24.36 11.34 28.14
C GLY A 349 -24.40 10.62 26.79
N GLY A 350 -23.23 10.36 26.20
CA GLY A 350 -23.04 9.75 24.89
C GLY A 350 -21.56 9.75 24.51
N TYR A 351 -21.24 9.18 23.35
CA TYR A 351 -19.89 9.01 22.86
C TYR A 351 -19.73 9.68 21.49
N MET A 352 -18.74 10.53 21.32
CA MET A 352 -18.46 11.17 20.04
C MET A 352 -17.26 10.53 19.35
N PHE A 353 -17.41 10.16 18.08
CA PHE A 353 -16.34 9.63 17.24
C PHE A 353 -16.18 10.51 16.01
N VAL A 354 -15.19 11.40 16.05
CA VAL A 354 -14.93 12.34 14.95
C VAL A 354 -14.21 11.69 13.77
N MET A 355 -13.60 10.51 14.01
CA MET A 355 -12.96 9.65 13.02
C MET A 355 -13.20 8.17 13.37
N PRO A 356 -14.43 7.66 13.20
CA PRO A 356 -14.74 6.27 13.55
C PRO A 356 -13.86 5.25 12.79
N GLN A 357 -13.40 5.59 11.58
CA GLN A 357 -12.45 4.78 10.82
C GLN A 357 -11.09 4.60 11.50
N ALA A 358 -10.68 5.54 12.38
CA ALA A 358 -9.41 5.46 13.10
C ALA A 358 -9.35 4.23 14.04
N ILE A 359 -10.51 3.70 14.47
CA ILE A 359 -10.57 2.43 15.20
C ILE A 359 -9.92 1.31 14.39
N PHE A 360 -10.20 1.24 13.09
CA PHE A 360 -9.64 0.21 12.20
C PHE A 360 -8.18 0.50 11.82
N SER A 361 -7.81 1.78 11.71
CA SER A 361 -6.40 2.19 11.54
C SER A 361 -5.51 1.70 12.68
N HIS A 362 -6.01 1.72 13.92
CA HIS A 362 -5.26 1.38 15.13
C HIS A 362 -5.73 0.08 15.80
N ILE A 363 -6.50 -0.75 15.10
CA ILE A 363 -7.20 -1.91 15.68
C ILE A 363 -6.24 -2.89 16.36
N ASN A 364 -5.05 -3.10 15.80
CA ASN A 364 -4.04 -3.98 16.39
C ASN A 364 -3.53 -3.45 17.75
N GLU A 365 -3.39 -2.14 17.91
CA GLU A 365 -3.04 -1.53 19.18
C GLU A 365 -4.19 -1.62 20.19
N ILE A 366 -5.42 -1.34 19.74
CA ILE A 366 -6.64 -1.43 20.55
C ILE A 366 -6.80 -2.86 21.09
N MET A 367 -6.80 -3.87 20.20
CA MET A 367 -6.97 -5.26 20.60
C MET A 367 -5.86 -5.74 21.53
N TRP A 368 -4.62 -5.27 21.33
CA TRP A 368 -3.52 -5.61 22.23
C TRP A 368 -3.71 -5.01 23.62
N ASN A 369 -4.16 -3.77 23.72
CA ASN A 369 -4.42 -3.12 25.00
C ASN A 369 -5.57 -3.80 25.75
N VAL A 370 -6.60 -4.23 25.02
CA VAL A 370 -7.69 -5.05 25.56
C VAL A 370 -7.17 -6.40 26.07
N ALA A 371 -6.37 -7.11 25.26
CA ALA A 371 -5.76 -8.39 25.64
C ALA A 371 -4.86 -8.26 26.89
N THR A 372 -4.04 -7.20 26.95
CA THR A 372 -3.17 -6.90 28.09
C THR A 372 -3.99 -6.65 29.36
N SER A 373 -5.08 -5.88 29.24
CA SER A 373 -5.98 -5.60 30.37
C SER A 373 -6.68 -6.88 30.87
N ALA A 374 -7.00 -7.79 29.95
CA ALA A 374 -7.59 -9.08 30.24
C ALA A 374 -6.56 -10.18 30.60
N LYS A 375 -5.25 -9.88 30.57
CA LYS A 375 -4.14 -10.81 30.83
C LYS A 375 -4.10 -12.02 29.89
N ILE A 376 -4.37 -11.80 28.61
CA ILE A 376 -4.34 -12.81 27.53
C ILE A 376 -3.39 -12.43 26.40
N GLU A 377 -2.42 -11.55 26.67
CA GLU A 377 -1.46 -11.06 25.67
C GLU A 377 -0.55 -12.17 25.12
N SER A 378 -0.25 -13.20 25.91
CA SER A 378 0.52 -14.37 25.45
C SER A 378 -0.28 -15.15 24.41
N GLU A 379 -1.55 -15.44 24.70
CA GLU A 379 -2.42 -16.14 23.75
C GLU A 379 -2.69 -15.33 22.48
N LEU A 380 -2.77 -14.00 22.59
CA LEU A 380 -2.85 -13.14 21.42
C LEU A 380 -1.56 -13.21 20.59
N SER A 381 -0.39 -13.22 21.23
CA SER A 381 0.89 -13.38 20.55
C SER A 381 0.95 -14.71 19.77
N ASP A 382 0.59 -15.82 20.42
CA ASP A 382 0.57 -17.15 19.81
C ASP A 382 -0.44 -17.20 18.65
N ARG A 383 -1.63 -16.64 18.85
CA ARG A 383 -2.66 -16.58 17.80
C ARG A 383 -2.20 -15.79 16.59
N ARG A 384 -1.51 -14.66 16.78
CA ARG A 384 -0.96 -13.85 15.69
C ARG A 384 0.07 -14.61 14.85
N ALA A 385 0.93 -15.41 15.48
CA ALA A 385 1.89 -16.26 14.77
C ALA A 385 1.17 -17.29 13.90
N ILE A 386 0.28 -18.09 14.53
CA ILE A 386 -0.50 -19.14 13.85
C ILE A 386 -1.34 -18.55 12.70
N TYR A 387 -2.02 -17.43 12.95
CA TYR A 387 -2.85 -16.78 11.94
C TYR A 387 -2.04 -16.32 10.72
N LEU A 388 -0.86 -15.73 10.93
CA LEU A 388 -0.04 -15.24 9.83
C LEU A 388 0.41 -16.40 8.93
N GLU A 389 0.83 -17.52 9.51
CA GLU A 389 1.19 -18.74 8.77
C GLU A 389 -0.01 -19.34 8.02
N ASP A 390 -1.16 -19.50 8.69
CA ASP A 390 -2.38 -20.05 8.09
C ASP A 390 -2.90 -19.18 6.95
N LYS A 391 -2.90 -17.86 7.14
CA LYS A 391 -3.37 -16.92 6.12
C LYS A 391 -2.42 -16.90 4.93
N ALA A 392 -1.11 -16.91 5.17
CA ALA A 392 -0.11 -16.96 4.12
C ALA A 392 -0.27 -18.21 3.25
N GLU A 393 -0.42 -19.39 3.87
CA GLU A 393 -0.70 -20.64 3.16
C GLU A 393 -1.96 -20.52 2.31
N SER A 394 -3.07 -20.07 2.90
CA SER A 394 -4.34 -19.93 2.18
C SER A 394 -4.22 -19.00 0.97
N VAL A 395 -3.52 -17.88 1.10
CA VAL A 395 -3.36 -16.90 0.02
C VAL A 395 -2.44 -17.45 -1.07
N ILE A 396 -1.32 -18.07 -0.70
CA ILE A 396 -0.37 -18.69 -1.64
C ILE A 396 -1.03 -19.85 -2.38
N GLN A 397 -1.79 -20.71 -1.69
CA GLN A 397 -2.49 -21.82 -2.32
C GLN A 397 -3.55 -21.35 -3.32
N ALA A 398 -4.23 -20.24 -3.04
CA ALA A 398 -5.19 -19.63 -3.94
C ALA A 398 -4.52 -19.03 -5.20
N ALA A 399 -3.37 -18.36 -5.03
CA ALA A 399 -2.61 -17.77 -6.13
C ALA A 399 -1.85 -18.82 -6.97
N LEU A 400 -1.43 -19.92 -6.33
CA LEU A 400 -0.66 -21.02 -6.88
C LEU A 400 -1.39 -22.37 -6.66
N PRO A 401 -2.54 -22.60 -7.34
CA PRO A 401 -3.34 -23.81 -7.15
C PRO A 401 -2.61 -25.12 -7.49
N THR A 402 -1.47 -25.07 -8.21
CA THR A 402 -0.65 -26.25 -8.48
C THR A 402 0.52 -26.44 -7.53
N ALA A 403 0.74 -25.51 -6.60
CA ALA A 403 1.83 -25.62 -5.65
C ALA A 403 1.58 -26.78 -4.66
N LEU A 404 2.64 -27.51 -4.37
CA LEU A 404 2.72 -28.38 -3.20
C LEU A 404 3.28 -27.55 -2.05
N ILE A 405 2.48 -27.36 -1.00
CA ILE A 405 2.84 -26.51 0.13
C ILE A 405 3.19 -27.38 1.35
N THR A 406 4.35 -27.12 1.94
CA THR A 406 4.80 -27.69 3.20
C THR A 406 4.94 -26.58 4.22
N LYS A 407 4.26 -26.70 5.36
CA LYS A 407 4.35 -25.77 6.50
C LYS A 407 5.30 -26.25 7.57
N ASN A 408 5.88 -25.30 8.30
CA ASN A 408 6.63 -25.55 9.53
C ASN A 408 7.70 -26.64 9.29
N ALA A 409 8.40 -26.47 8.17
CA ALA A 409 9.28 -27.45 7.58
C ALA A 409 10.60 -27.48 8.36
N LYS A 410 10.85 -28.57 9.08
CA LYS A 410 12.01 -28.73 9.97
C LYS A 410 13.14 -29.46 9.26
N TRP A 411 14.35 -28.94 9.38
CA TRP A 411 15.55 -29.51 8.77
C TRP A 411 16.79 -29.28 9.63
N MET A 412 17.83 -30.08 9.42
CA MET A 412 19.01 -30.13 10.30
C MET A 412 20.29 -29.76 9.55
N VAL A 413 21.14 -28.94 10.16
CA VAL A 413 22.56 -28.81 9.76
C VAL A 413 23.40 -29.29 10.94
N GLY A 414 24.09 -30.42 10.75
CA GLY A 414 24.70 -31.14 11.87
C GLY A 414 23.68 -31.43 12.99
N ALA A 415 23.89 -30.84 14.16
CA ALA A 415 23.02 -30.99 15.34
C ALA A 415 22.02 -29.84 15.53
N GLN A 416 22.10 -28.78 14.72
CA GLN A 416 21.22 -27.62 14.84
C GLN A 416 19.97 -27.82 13.98
N GLN A 417 18.80 -27.65 14.59
CA GLN A 417 17.52 -27.65 13.90
C GLN A 417 17.17 -26.24 13.41
N PHE A 418 16.69 -26.17 12.19
CA PHE A 418 16.10 -25.00 11.56
C PHE A 418 14.66 -25.29 11.16
N GLU A 419 13.91 -24.24 10.94
CA GLU A 419 12.51 -24.27 10.52
C GLU A 419 12.32 -23.22 9.44
N THR A 420 11.49 -23.55 8.46
CA THR A 420 11.01 -22.63 7.43
C THR A 420 9.49 -22.69 7.45
N ASP A 421 8.86 -21.53 7.63
CA ASP A 421 7.43 -21.43 7.90
C ASP A 421 6.59 -21.98 6.73
N ILE A 422 6.92 -21.60 5.48
CA ILE A 422 6.26 -22.14 4.28
C ILE A 422 7.25 -22.41 3.15
N ILE A 423 7.16 -23.61 2.57
CA ILE A 423 7.82 -24.00 1.32
C ILE A 423 6.73 -24.35 0.31
N ALA A 424 6.55 -23.55 -0.74
CA ALA A 424 5.64 -23.85 -1.84
C ALA A 424 6.43 -24.21 -3.11
N VAL A 425 6.19 -25.41 -3.64
CA VAL A 425 6.88 -25.92 -4.84
C VAL A 425 5.90 -25.98 -6.00
N VAL A 426 6.18 -25.23 -7.06
CA VAL A 426 5.39 -25.21 -8.29
C VAL A 426 6.30 -25.44 -9.49
N ASP A 427 6.15 -26.59 -10.14
CA ASP A 427 7.00 -27.03 -11.27
C ASP A 427 8.49 -26.96 -10.93
N LYS A 428 9.25 -26.01 -11.49
CA LYS A 428 10.69 -25.82 -11.24
C LYS A 428 10.98 -24.62 -10.33
N THR A 429 9.97 -24.08 -9.66
CA THR A 429 10.07 -22.91 -8.80
C THR A 429 9.80 -23.28 -7.34
N VAL A 430 10.70 -22.88 -6.44
CA VAL A 430 10.52 -22.97 -4.99
C VAL A 430 10.27 -21.58 -4.45
N PHE A 431 9.15 -21.39 -3.75
CA PHE A 431 8.74 -20.14 -3.12
C PHE A 431 8.81 -20.32 -1.61
N LEU A 432 9.73 -19.60 -0.96
CA LEU A 432 10.02 -19.66 0.46
C LEU A 432 9.42 -18.45 1.17
N VAL A 433 8.67 -18.67 2.24
CA VAL A 433 8.08 -17.60 3.05
C VAL A 433 8.46 -17.80 4.51
N GLU A 434 8.93 -16.71 5.12
CA GLU A 434 9.20 -16.63 6.56
C GLU A 434 8.25 -15.60 7.16
N ALA A 435 7.35 -16.03 8.03
CA ALA A 435 6.33 -15.24 8.68
C ALA A 435 6.86 -14.67 10.01
N LYS A 436 6.61 -13.38 10.25
CA LYS A 436 6.89 -12.73 11.54
C LYS A 436 5.72 -11.88 12.00
N SER A 437 5.17 -12.28 13.14
CA SER A 437 4.02 -11.63 13.78
C SER A 437 4.41 -10.66 14.90
N HIS A 438 5.73 -10.47 15.14
CA HIS A 438 6.27 -9.59 16.17
C HIS A 438 5.67 -8.19 16.10
N ARG A 439 5.24 -7.68 17.25
CA ARG A 439 4.60 -6.37 17.34
C ARG A 439 5.59 -5.23 17.27
N LEU A 440 5.26 -4.20 16.49
CA LEU A 440 5.85 -2.87 16.58
C LEU A 440 5.35 -2.16 17.83
N THR A 441 6.21 -2.03 18.85
CA THR A 441 5.83 -1.27 20.03
C THR A 441 5.88 0.24 19.75
N PRO A 442 4.97 1.06 20.33
CA PRO A 442 5.05 2.53 20.22
C PRO A 442 6.37 3.11 20.72
N GLN A 443 7.10 2.39 21.57
CA GLN A 443 8.46 2.77 22.01
C GLN A 443 9.50 2.53 20.91
N GLY A 444 9.35 1.45 20.13
CA GLY A 444 10.18 1.16 18.96
C GLY A 444 10.01 2.21 17.86
N LEU A 445 8.77 2.66 17.59
CA LEU A 445 8.45 3.69 16.60
C LEU A 445 8.96 5.10 16.97
N ARG A 446 9.10 5.41 18.27
CA ARG A 446 9.64 6.70 18.76
C ARG A 446 11.17 6.81 18.62
N GLY A 447 11.86 5.66 18.64
CA GLY A 447 13.24 5.50 18.18
C GLY A 447 14.33 6.08 19.10
N ALA A 448 14.83 5.26 20.02
CA ALA A 448 16.27 5.31 20.34
C ALA A 448 17.01 4.47 19.30
N PRO A 449 18.13 4.93 18.72
CA PRO A 449 18.86 4.26 17.63
C PRO A 449 19.03 2.74 17.77
N GLU A 450 19.49 2.30 18.94
CA GLU A 450 19.74 0.88 19.22
C GLU A 450 18.47 0.02 19.27
N ARG A 451 17.35 0.58 19.75
CA ARG A 451 16.07 -0.14 19.76
C ARG A 451 15.53 -0.33 18.35
N LEU A 452 15.69 0.68 17.50
CA LEU A 452 15.28 0.57 16.11
C LEU A 452 16.11 -0.51 15.41
N LYS A 453 17.44 -0.50 15.54
CA LYS A 453 18.31 -1.54 14.95
C LYS A 453 17.90 -2.96 15.34
N ARG A 454 17.64 -3.21 16.64
CA ARG A 454 17.17 -4.50 17.11
C ARG A 454 15.85 -4.90 16.45
N HIS A 455 14.89 -3.97 16.41
CA HIS A 455 13.59 -4.25 15.83
C HIS A 455 13.67 -4.56 14.32
N LEU A 456 14.45 -3.77 13.58
CA LEU A 456 14.73 -4.03 12.16
C LEU A 456 15.37 -5.40 11.96
N ASN A 457 16.30 -5.78 12.83
CA ASN A 457 16.90 -7.10 12.79
C ASN A 457 15.85 -8.21 12.97
N ASP A 458 14.98 -8.09 13.97
CA ASP A 458 14.05 -9.15 14.35
C ASP A 458 12.93 -9.36 13.31
N VAL A 459 12.47 -8.28 12.67
CA VAL A 459 11.31 -8.34 11.74
C VAL A 459 11.71 -8.38 10.27
N VAL A 460 12.86 -7.82 9.89
CA VAL A 460 13.26 -7.69 8.47
C VAL A 460 14.47 -8.57 8.13
N VAL A 461 15.54 -8.50 8.93
CA VAL A 461 16.81 -9.16 8.59
C VAL A 461 16.82 -10.65 8.94
N ALA A 462 16.46 -11.01 10.17
CA ALA A 462 16.46 -12.38 10.66
C ALA A 462 15.60 -13.34 9.81
N PRO A 463 14.40 -12.97 9.36
CA PRO A 463 13.58 -13.82 8.48
C PRO A 463 14.22 -13.98 7.10
N SER A 464 14.82 -12.91 6.57
CA SER A 464 15.56 -13.00 5.31
C SER A 464 16.77 -13.93 5.42
N LEU A 465 17.49 -13.91 6.55
CA LEU A 465 18.60 -14.84 6.82
C LEU A 465 18.13 -16.30 6.94
N GLN A 466 16.95 -16.53 7.50
CA GLN A 466 16.35 -17.87 7.60
C GLN A 466 16.07 -18.44 6.20
N SER A 467 15.34 -17.69 5.36
CA SER A 467 15.03 -18.11 3.99
C SER A 467 16.28 -18.24 3.10
N GLU A 468 17.27 -17.35 3.25
CA GLU A 468 18.53 -17.43 2.51
C GLU A 468 19.31 -18.71 2.84
N ARG A 469 19.29 -19.15 4.11
CA ARG A 469 20.01 -20.36 4.53
C ARG A 469 19.49 -21.60 3.80
N LEU A 470 18.18 -21.80 3.74
CA LEU A 470 17.59 -22.92 3.01
C LEU A 470 17.84 -22.79 1.50
N ALA A 471 17.69 -21.59 0.94
CA ALA A 471 18.01 -21.34 -0.46
C ALA A 471 19.47 -21.70 -0.79
N GLY A 472 20.43 -21.39 0.10
CA GLY A 472 21.83 -21.76 -0.02
C GLY A 472 22.03 -23.27 -0.09
N HIS A 473 21.32 -24.05 0.72
CA HIS A 473 21.33 -25.51 0.64
C HIS A 473 20.69 -26.04 -0.65
N ILE A 474 19.62 -25.43 -1.16
CA ILE A 474 19.06 -25.81 -2.46
C ILE A 474 20.10 -25.61 -3.58
N VAL A 475 20.80 -24.47 -3.57
CA VAL A 475 21.86 -24.17 -4.55
C VAL A 475 23.04 -25.14 -4.41
N ALA A 476 23.52 -25.39 -3.19
CA ALA A 476 24.63 -26.30 -2.94
C ALA A 476 24.29 -27.75 -3.29
N ALA A 477 23.08 -28.21 -2.95
CA ALA A 477 22.59 -29.55 -3.30
C ALA A 477 22.56 -29.74 -4.82
N ARG A 478 22.10 -28.72 -5.56
CA ARG A 478 22.11 -28.72 -7.03
C ARG A 478 23.54 -28.78 -7.60
N ALA A 479 24.52 -28.21 -6.90
CA ALA A 479 25.94 -28.31 -7.25
C ALA A 479 26.60 -29.64 -6.83
N GLY A 480 25.83 -30.56 -6.24
CA GLY A 480 26.30 -31.90 -5.83
C GLY A 480 26.81 -31.99 -4.40
N ASP A 481 26.56 -30.99 -3.54
CA ASP A 481 26.94 -31.05 -2.13
C ASP A 481 26.14 -32.12 -1.37
N VAL A 482 26.85 -33.07 -0.76
CA VAL A 482 26.25 -34.28 -0.16
C VAL A 482 25.43 -33.96 1.09
N GLU A 483 25.87 -33.01 1.92
CA GLU A 483 25.12 -32.61 3.11
C GLU A 483 23.83 -31.90 2.73
N SER A 484 23.92 -30.94 1.81
CA SER A 484 22.78 -30.18 1.31
C SER A 484 21.78 -31.07 0.58
N LEU A 485 22.23 -32.09 -0.17
CA LEU A 485 21.34 -33.08 -0.79
C LEU A 485 20.52 -33.85 0.26
N LYS A 486 21.10 -34.19 1.41
CA LYS A 486 20.34 -34.83 2.50
C LYS A 486 19.26 -33.90 3.05
N ILE A 487 19.61 -32.62 3.23
CA ILE A 487 18.68 -31.57 3.70
C ILE A 487 17.51 -31.42 2.73
N THR A 488 17.78 -31.18 1.44
CA THR A 488 16.72 -30.96 0.44
C THR A 488 15.86 -32.20 0.27
N ASN A 489 16.45 -33.40 0.25
CA ASN A 489 15.69 -34.65 0.16
C ASN A 489 14.79 -34.88 1.39
N SER A 490 15.23 -34.49 2.58
CA SER A 490 14.40 -34.58 3.80
C SER A 490 13.16 -33.69 3.75
N LEU A 491 13.23 -32.61 2.95
CA LEU A 491 12.15 -31.67 2.69
C LEU A 491 11.31 -32.04 1.45
N GLY A 492 11.60 -33.18 0.80
CA GLY A 492 10.95 -33.58 -0.45
C GLY A 492 11.33 -32.73 -1.66
N LEU A 493 12.43 -31.96 -1.58
CA LEU A 493 12.90 -31.07 -2.63
C LEU A 493 13.94 -31.77 -3.51
N ASN A 494 13.62 -31.93 -4.80
CA ASN A 494 14.61 -32.33 -5.79
C ASN A 494 15.37 -31.10 -6.30
N ALA A 495 16.47 -30.77 -5.64
CA ALA A 495 17.30 -29.59 -5.94
C ALA A 495 17.80 -29.54 -7.40
N GLU A 496 17.98 -30.69 -8.06
CA GLU A 496 18.42 -30.75 -9.46
C GLU A 496 17.38 -30.21 -10.46
N LEU A 497 16.09 -30.20 -10.07
CA LEU A 497 14.99 -29.72 -10.89
C LEU A 497 14.64 -28.25 -10.61
N VAL A 498 15.23 -27.64 -9.58
CA VAL A 498 14.92 -26.25 -9.19
C VAL A 498 15.64 -25.27 -10.10
N ASP A 499 14.87 -24.49 -10.86
CA ASP A 499 15.35 -23.40 -11.72
C ASP A 499 15.30 -22.04 -11.03
N GLN A 500 14.34 -21.83 -10.14
CA GLN A 500 14.04 -20.53 -9.52
C GLN A 500 13.76 -20.69 -8.03
N ILE A 501 14.35 -19.82 -7.21
CA ILE A 501 14.04 -19.69 -5.79
C ILE A 501 13.53 -18.28 -5.55
N ILE A 502 12.31 -18.16 -5.05
CA ILE A 502 11.69 -16.88 -4.67
C ILE A 502 11.60 -16.86 -3.16
N ARG A 503 11.98 -15.74 -2.53
CA ARG A 503 11.95 -15.58 -1.07
C ARG A 503 11.16 -14.32 -0.72
N ILE A 504 10.31 -14.39 0.29
CA ILE A 504 9.69 -13.22 0.92
C ILE A 504 9.69 -13.35 2.44
N SER A 505 9.76 -12.21 3.12
CA SER A 505 9.51 -12.10 4.56
C SER A 505 8.11 -11.51 4.74
N LEU A 506 7.21 -12.21 5.43
CA LEU A 506 5.83 -11.79 5.59
C LEU A 506 5.59 -11.22 7.00
N THR A 507 4.93 -10.06 7.09
CA THR A 507 4.64 -9.41 8.38
C THR A 507 3.15 -9.20 8.60
N LEU A 508 2.75 -9.19 9.88
CA LEU A 508 1.39 -8.85 10.32
C LEU A 508 1.25 -7.38 10.78
N ASP A 509 2.37 -6.75 11.17
CA ASP A 509 2.42 -5.33 11.42
C ASP A 509 3.03 -4.63 10.20
N ASP A 510 2.53 -3.44 9.90
CA ASP A 510 2.89 -2.68 8.72
C ASP A 510 4.31 -2.10 8.84
N LEU A 511 5.19 -2.59 7.96
CA LEU A 511 6.56 -2.11 7.75
C LEU A 511 6.78 -1.67 6.30
N SER A 512 5.72 -1.31 5.59
CA SER A 512 5.77 -0.91 4.18
C SER A 512 6.81 0.17 3.89
N VAL A 513 7.05 1.09 4.83
CA VAL A 513 8.10 2.13 4.71
C VAL A 513 9.53 1.59 4.59
N LEU A 514 9.78 0.37 5.06
CA LEU A 514 11.09 -0.26 5.03
C LEU A 514 11.30 -1.17 3.83
N SER A 515 10.23 -1.57 3.14
CA SER A 515 10.28 -2.50 2.00
C SER A 515 11.13 -1.98 0.84
N SER A 516 11.39 -0.67 0.80
CA SER A 516 12.19 0.00 -0.23
C SER A 516 13.52 0.60 0.27
N SER A 517 13.88 0.40 1.55
CA SER A 517 15.03 1.08 2.20
C SER A 517 16.29 0.21 2.36
N GLU A 518 16.54 -0.73 1.44
CA GLU A 518 17.66 -1.69 1.53
C GLU A 518 19.03 -1.00 1.59
N GLU A 519 19.23 0.07 0.81
CA GLU A 519 20.49 0.82 0.80
C GLU A 519 20.73 1.54 2.14
N GLU A 520 19.71 2.18 2.73
CA GLU A 520 19.86 2.81 4.04
C GLU A 520 20.06 1.80 5.15
N LEU A 521 19.40 0.64 5.08
CA LEU A 521 19.60 -0.46 6.03
C LEU A 521 21.03 -1.02 5.97
N ALA A 522 21.60 -1.14 4.78
CA ALA A 522 22.99 -1.53 4.60
C ALA A 522 23.96 -0.47 5.16
N LYS A 523 23.78 0.82 4.81
CA LYS A 523 24.61 1.92 5.34
C LYS A 523 24.53 2.06 6.87
N ALA A 524 23.36 1.78 7.46
CA ALA A 524 23.16 1.78 8.90
C ALA A 524 23.81 0.57 9.63
N GLY A 525 24.40 -0.38 8.88
CA GLY A 525 25.01 -1.59 9.42
C GLY A 525 23.99 -2.58 9.99
N VAL A 526 22.74 -2.54 9.50
CA VAL A 526 21.67 -3.43 9.95
C VAL A 526 21.66 -4.72 9.13
N ILE A 527 21.97 -4.63 7.83
CA ILE A 527 22.10 -5.78 6.94
C ILE A 527 23.54 -6.30 7.03
N PRO A 528 23.76 -7.61 7.26
CA PRO A 528 25.09 -8.20 7.22
C PRO A 528 25.74 -8.05 5.84
N ASP A 529 27.06 -7.88 5.81
CA ASP A 529 27.81 -7.74 4.55
C ASP A 529 27.56 -8.93 3.61
N GLY A 530 27.18 -8.64 2.36
CA GLY A 530 26.91 -9.63 1.33
C GLY A 530 25.55 -10.35 1.44
N HIS A 531 24.74 -10.06 2.47
CA HIS A 531 23.38 -10.58 2.61
C HIS A 531 22.45 -9.95 1.59
N ASN A 532 21.59 -10.76 0.98
CA ASN A 532 20.59 -10.25 0.05
C ASN A 532 19.20 -10.27 0.68
N LEU A 533 18.63 -9.08 0.91
CA LEU A 533 17.39 -8.97 1.64
C LEU A 533 16.21 -9.52 0.82
N ALA A 534 15.45 -10.45 1.38
CA ALA A 534 14.16 -10.85 0.84
C ALA A 534 13.17 -9.68 0.98
N PRO A 535 12.31 -9.41 -0.04
CA PRO A 535 11.26 -8.41 0.09
C PRO A 535 10.41 -8.67 1.33
N ALA A 536 10.25 -7.64 2.16
CA ALA A 536 9.33 -7.64 3.29
C ALA A 536 7.94 -7.19 2.82
N VAL A 537 6.93 -8.01 3.02
CA VAL A 537 5.58 -7.83 2.49
C VAL A 537 4.57 -7.91 3.64
N HIS A 538 3.61 -7.00 3.70
CA HIS A 538 2.53 -7.07 4.67
C HIS A 538 1.46 -8.09 4.24
N ILE A 539 0.79 -8.77 5.19
CA ILE A 539 -0.23 -9.77 4.83
C ILE A 539 -1.38 -9.19 3.98
N ALA A 540 -1.77 -7.94 4.23
CA ALA A 540 -2.80 -7.28 3.42
C ALA A 540 -2.32 -7.02 1.99
N ASP A 541 -1.05 -6.66 1.80
CA ASP A 541 -0.46 -6.48 0.48
C ASP A 541 -0.38 -7.81 -0.27
N LEU A 542 0.02 -8.90 0.41
CA LEU A 542 0.02 -10.24 -0.19
C LEU A 542 -1.39 -10.65 -0.65
N CYS A 543 -2.42 -10.38 0.15
CA CYS A 543 -3.82 -10.61 -0.23
C CYS A 543 -4.19 -9.79 -1.48
N CYS A 544 -3.82 -8.51 -1.52
CA CYS A 544 -4.08 -7.64 -2.66
C CYS A 544 -3.33 -8.09 -3.92
N ILE A 545 -2.06 -8.47 -3.81
CA ILE A 545 -1.24 -8.98 -4.92
C ILE A 545 -1.87 -10.27 -5.47
N ALA A 546 -2.26 -11.21 -4.60
CA ALA A 546 -2.91 -12.45 -5.02
C ALA A 546 -4.28 -12.22 -5.68
N ASP A 547 -5.05 -11.23 -5.22
CA ASP A 547 -6.34 -10.87 -5.82
C ASP A 547 -6.20 -10.19 -7.20
N ILE A 548 -5.19 -9.34 -7.37
CA ILE A 548 -4.94 -8.59 -8.61
C ILE A 548 -4.17 -9.41 -9.65
N VAL A 549 -3.18 -10.19 -9.20
CA VAL A 549 -2.30 -11.02 -10.04
C VAL A 549 -2.71 -12.48 -9.87
N ASP A 550 -3.94 -12.77 -10.28
CA ASP A 550 -4.68 -14.03 -10.03
C ASP A 550 -4.25 -15.25 -10.88
N GLN A 551 -3.04 -15.22 -11.44
CA GLN A 551 -2.52 -16.27 -12.32
C GLN A 551 -1.10 -16.67 -11.92
N GLU A 552 -0.83 -17.97 -11.94
CA GLU A 552 0.41 -18.57 -11.44
C GLU A 552 1.67 -17.96 -12.07
N ILE A 553 1.74 -17.87 -13.41
CA ILE A 553 2.92 -17.30 -14.10
C ILE A 553 3.12 -15.81 -13.74
N PRO A 554 2.14 -14.91 -13.92
CA PRO A 554 2.27 -13.52 -13.51
C PRO A 554 2.58 -13.31 -12.01
N PHE A 555 2.04 -14.15 -11.12
CA PHE A 555 2.27 -14.07 -9.68
C PHE A 555 3.73 -14.42 -9.34
N LEU A 556 4.23 -15.54 -9.87
CA LEU A 556 5.64 -15.93 -9.71
C LEU A 556 6.57 -14.90 -10.34
N HIS A 557 6.22 -14.38 -11.52
CA HIS A 557 7.01 -13.37 -12.21
C HIS A 557 7.10 -12.04 -11.43
N TYR A 558 6.01 -11.63 -10.76
CA TYR A 558 6.03 -10.44 -9.89
C TYR A 558 7.09 -10.57 -8.81
N PHE A 559 7.00 -11.62 -7.98
CA PHE A 559 7.94 -11.80 -6.87
C PHE A 559 9.37 -12.11 -7.33
N SER A 560 9.55 -12.81 -8.46
CA SER A 560 10.89 -13.03 -9.01
C SER A 560 11.55 -11.71 -9.41
N GLU A 561 10.83 -10.80 -10.06
CA GLU A 561 11.41 -9.52 -10.50
C GLU A 561 11.44 -8.47 -9.39
N ARG A 562 10.52 -8.52 -8.42
CA ARG A 562 10.43 -7.58 -7.29
C ARG A 562 11.71 -7.52 -6.46
N TYR A 563 12.32 -8.66 -6.19
CA TYR A 563 13.62 -8.77 -5.51
C TYR A 563 14.75 -8.06 -6.28
N HIS A 564 14.77 -8.21 -7.60
CA HIS A 564 15.77 -7.52 -8.41
C HIS A 564 15.49 -6.03 -8.51
N PHE A 565 14.22 -5.64 -8.56
CA PHE A 565 13.85 -4.24 -8.79
C PHE A 565 14.36 -3.32 -7.66
N GLN A 566 14.20 -3.71 -6.39
CA GLN A 566 14.71 -2.94 -5.24
C GLN A 566 16.24 -2.81 -5.22
N LYS A 567 16.97 -3.80 -5.75
CA LYS A 567 18.44 -3.79 -5.72
C LYS A 567 19.07 -2.86 -6.75
N HIS A 568 18.34 -2.57 -7.82
CA HIS A 568 18.87 -1.78 -8.93
C HIS A 568 18.52 -0.30 -8.82
N PHE A 569 17.54 0.06 -7.98
CA PHE A 569 17.04 1.43 -7.85
C PHE A 569 16.86 1.77 -6.37
N GLU A 570 17.23 2.98 -5.98
CA GLU A 570 16.79 3.57 -4.72
C GLU A 570 15.32 4.02 -4.93
N VAL A 571 14.36 3.26 -4.39
CA VAL A 571 12.94 3.44 -4.66
C VAL A 571 12.24 4.09 -3.46
N PHE A 572 11.40 5.09 -3.75
CA PHE A 572 10.46 5.66 -2.79
C PHE A 572 9.03 5.30 -3.17
N GLY A 573 8.43 4.36 -2.42
CA GLY A 573 7.08 3.84 -2.57
C GLY A 573 6.87 2.58 -1.72
N ASP A 574 5.62 2.17 -1.54
CA ASP A 574 5.25 0.95 -0.81
C ASP A 574 5.03 -0.26 -1.75
N GLU A 575 4.60 -1.41 -1.20
CA GLU A 575 4.38 -2.64 -1.98
C GLU A 575 3.26 -2.51 -3.02
N LEU A 576 2.22 -1.71 -2.74
CA LEU A 576 1.15 -1.45 -3.70
C LEU A 576 1.60 -0.52 -4.82
N ASP A 577 2.53 0.41 -4.56
CA ASP A 577 3.20 1.19 -5.59
C ASP A 577 4.06 0.28 -6.49
N PHE A 578 4.81 -0.66 -5.91
CA PHE A 578 5.55 -1.68 -6.68
C PHE A 578 4.61 -2.51 -7.56
N LEU A 579 3.45 -2.91 -7.01
CA LEU A 579 2.41 -3.57 -7.80
C LEU A 579 1.92 -2.67 -8.94
N GLY A 580 1.63 -1.39 -8.70
CA GLY A 580 1.24 -0.43 -9.73
C GLY A 580 2.28 -0.29 -10.87
N VAL A 581 3.57 -0.26 -10.52
CA VAL A 581 4.68 -0.29 -11.49
C VAL A 581 4.67 -1.59 -12.29
N TYR A 582 4.50 -2.73 -11.62
CA TYR A 582 4.41 -4.04 -12.26
C TYR A 582 3.24 -4.14 -13.25
N LEU A 583 2.04 -3.69 -12.86
CA LEU A 583 0.86 -3.72 -13.74
C LEU A 583 1.08 -2.91 -15.02
N SER A 584 1.91 -1.87 -14.95
CA SER A 584 2.22 -0.97 -16.06
C SER A 584 3.36 -1.48 -16.94
N THR A 585 4.39 -2.10 -16.34
CA THR A 585 5.68 -2.34 -17.01
C THR A 585 6.17 -3.78 -16.97
N GLY A 586 5.60 -4.63 -16.12
CA GLY A 586 6.15 -5.94 -15.79
C GLY A 586 7.55 -5.86 -15.17
N PHE A 587 7.90 -4.74 -14.52
CA PHE A 587 9.25 -4.37 -14.08
C PHE A 587 10.30 -4.30 -15.20
N ASN A 588 9.87 -4.14 -16.45
CA ASN A 588 10.75 -3.95 -17.59
C ASN A 588 10.74 -2.49 -18.06
N LEU A 589 11.69 -1.70 -17.57
CA LEU A 589 11.85 -0.27 -17.89
C LEU A 589 12.67 -0.02 -19.18
N GLY A 590 13.06 -1.08 -19.92
CA GLY A 590 13.79 -0.96 -21.18
C GLY A 590 15.15 -0.25 -21.08
N ALA A 591 15.54 0.44 -22.15
CA ALA A 591 16.84 1.14 -22.26
C ALA A 591 16.97 2.37 -21.36
N GLU A 592 15.86 2.95 -20.90
CA GLU A 592 15.82 4.15 -20.05
C GLU A 592 16.40 3.89 -18.64
N ARG A 593 16.57 2.61 -18.28
CA ARG A 593 17.13 2.16 -17.00
C ARG A 593 18.51 2.70 -16.64
N LYS A 594 19.35 3.05 -17.62
CA LYS A 594 20.73 3.50 -17.35
C LYS A 594 20.82 4.93 -16.80
N ASP A 595 19.75 5.71 -16.94
CA ASP A 595 19.76 7.13 -16.61
C ASP A 595 19.15 7.43 -15.22
N PHE A 596 18.66 6.41 -14.51
CA PHE A 596 17.94 6.56 -13.24
C PHE A 596 18.57 5.70 -12.14
N HIS A 597 19.13 6.35 -11.11
CA HIS A 597 19.56 5.69 -9.87
C HIS A 597 18.47 5.73 -8.78
N ARG A 598 17.59 6.75 -8.81
CA ARG A 598 16.47 6.92 -7.86
C ARG A 598 15.15 6.93 -8.59
N LEU A 599 14.15 6.23 -8.07
CA LEU A 599 12.79 6.20 -8.60
C LEU A 599 11.78 6.59 -7.52
N MET A 600 11.05 7.69 -7.75
CA MET A 600 9.89 8.04 -6.94
C MET A 600 8.66 7.42 -7.59
N VAL A 601 8.15 6.33 -7.01
CA VAL A 601 7.01 5.56 -7.52
C VAL A 601 5.76 5.72 -6.66
N SER A 602 5.83 6.50 -5.57
CA SER A 602 4.68 6.82 -4.73
C SER A 602 3.49 7.35 -5.55
N GLY A 603 2.31 6.75 -5.32
CA GLY A 603 1.05 7.04 -6.00
C GLY A 603 0.81 6.19 -7.25
N MET A 604 1.72 5.28 -7.59
CA MET A 604 1.53 4.30 -8.67
C MET A 604 0.44 3.28 -8.33
N SER A 605 0.14 3.09 -7.05
CA SER A 605 -1.00 2.30 -6.55
C SER A 605 -2.38 2.88 -6.89
N SER A 606 -2.49 4.13 -7.38
CA SER A 606 -3.78 4.82 -7.57
C SER A 606 -4.82 4.09 -8.44
N VAL A 607 -4.40 3.23 -9.36
CA VAL A 607 -5.32 2.38 -10.15
C VAL A 607 -5.92 1.24 -9.32
N ILE A 608 -5.16 0.74 -8.35
CA ILE A 608 -5.54 -0.28 -7.38
C ILE A 608 -6.45 0.37 -6.34
N ASP A 609 -6.06 1.51 -5.78
CA ASP A 609 -6.86 2.26 -4.80
C ASP A 609 -8.25 2.59 -5.34
N ARG A 610 -8.32 3.05 -6.60
CA ARG A 610 -9.58 3.33 -7.27
C ARG A 610 -10.49 2.11 -7.33
N TYR A 611 -9.93 0.93 -7.60
CA TYR A 611 -10.70 -0.31 -7.69
C TYR A 611 -11.24 -0.74 -6.33
N TYR A 612 -10.39 -0.78 -5.31
CA TYR A 612 -10.79 -1.21 -3.96
C TYR A 612 -11.71 -0.20 -3.27
N ASN A 613 -11.42 1.10 -3.36
CA ASN A 613 -12.30 2.13 -2.81
C ASN A 613 -13.69 2.11 -3.47
N ALA A 614 -13.76 1.85 -4.79
CA ALA A 614 -15.03 1.69 -5.48
C ALA A 614 -15.77 0.43 -5.00
N ARG A 615 -15.08 -0.71 -4.90
CA ARG A 615 -15.64 -1.98 -4.38
C ARG A 615 -16.24 -1.80 -3.00
N ASP A 616 -15.52 -1.13 -2.09
CA ASP A 616 -15.93 -0.95 -0.70
C ASP A 616 -17.19 -0.09 -0.53
N VAL A 617 -17.46 0.82 -1.50
CA VAL A 617 -18.70 1.60 -1.55
C VAL A 617 -19.75 1.02 -2.51
N GLY A 618 -19.57 -0.21 -2.98
CA GLY A 618 -20.51 -0.93 -3.84
C GLY A 618 -20.53 -0.49 -5.31
N ILE A 619 -19.51 0.22 -5.78
CA ILE A 619 -19.33 0.59 -7.20
C ILE A 619 -18.50 -0.49 -7.90
N GLU A 620 -19.10 -1.15 -8.88
CA GLU A 620 -18.40 -2.14 -9.70
C GLU A 620 -17.48 -1.46 -10.72
N LEU A 621 -16.16 -1.65 -10.54
CA LEU A 621 -15.15 -1.29 -11.53
C LEU A 621 -14.45 -2.53 -12.06
N LYS A 622 -13.88 -2.41 -13.26
CA LYS A 622 -13.01 -3.46 -13.81
C LYS A 622 -11.76 -3.59 -12.94
N LYS A 623 -11.52 -4.80 -12.43
CA LYS A 623 -10.30 -5.15 -11.69
C LYS A 623 -9.04 -4.80 -12.51
N PRO A 624 -8.05 -4.11 -11.93
CA PRO A 624 -6.79 -3.83 -12.62
C PRO A 624 -6.04 -5.15 -12.84
N ALA A 625 -5.27 -5.21 -13.92
CA ALA A 625 -4.55 -6.42 -14.31
C ALA A 625 -3.23 -6.06 -14.99
N PRO A 626 -2.22 -6.96 -14.98
CA PRO A 626 -0.96 -6.73 -15.66
C PRO A 626 -1.17 -6.41 -17.14
N THR A 627 -0.50 -5.36 -17.63
CA THR A 627 -0.55 -4.98 -19.03
C THR A 627 0.27 -5.98 -19.84
N ILE A 628 -0.38 -7.01 -20.40
CA ILE A 628 0.27 -8.02 -21.23
C ILE A 628 -0.31 -7.94 -22.64
N HIS A 629 0.55 -7.87 -23.65
CA HIS A 629 0.11 -7.89 -25.04
C HIS A 629 -0.57 -9.21 -25.38
N ARG A 630 -1.65 -9.17 -26.18
CA ARG A 630 -2.46 -10.34 -26.54
C ARG A 630 -1.63 -11.56 -26.96
N SER A 631 -0.64 -11.36 -27.83
CA SER A 631 0.21 -12.45 -28.31
C SER A 631 1.07 -13.12 -27.23
N TYR A 632 1.47 -12.38 -26.20
CA TYR A 632 2.19 -12.93 -25.03
C TYR A 632 1.21 -13.63 -24.09
N LYS A 633 0.04 -13.01 -23.86
CA LYS A 633 -1.03 -13.58 -23.05
C LYS A 633 -1.47 -14.95 -23.56
N GLU A 634 -1.67 -15.11 -24.87
CA GLU A 634 -2.02 -16.39 -25.49
C GLU A 634 -0.93 -17.47 -25.29
N ILE A 635 0.36 -17.10 -25.27
CA ILE A 635 1.47 -18.03 -24.97
C ILE A 635 1.41 -18.47 -23.51
N ILE A 636 1.27 -17.51 -22.59
CA ILE A 636 1.19 -17.74 -21.13
C ILE A 636 -0.02 -18.62 -20.80
N ASP A 637 -1.19 -18.33 -21.39
CA ASP A 637 -2.41 -19.11 -21.19
C ASP A 637 -2.27 -20.55 -21.70
N LYS A 638 -1.57 -20.74 -22.82
CA LYS A 638 -1.28 -22.09 -23.33
C LYS A 638 -0.29 -22.83 -22.41
N LEU A 639 0.76 -22.17 -21.92
CA LEU A 639 1.70 -22.75 -20.94
C LEU A 639 0.97 -23.16 -19.67
N ALA A 640 0.18 -22.26 -19.07
CA ALA A 640 -0.59 -22.53 -17.86
C ALA A 640 -1.66 -23.61 -18.04
N ARG A 641 -2.21 -23.79 -19.26
CA ARG A 641 -3.17 -24.87 -19.56
C ARG A 641 -2.49 -26.22 -19.78
N THR A 642 -1.39 -26.24 -20.52
CA THR A 642 -0.72 -27.50 -20.91
C THR A 642 0.31 -27.99 -19.91
N LYS A 643 0.82 -27.10 -19.06
CA LYS A 643 1.80 -27.36 -17.99
C LYS A 643 2.94 -28.30 -18.42
N PRO A 644 3.63 -28.05 -19.54
CA PRO A 644 4.83 -28.81 -19.87
C PRO A 644 5.87 -28.66 -18.75
N GLU A 645 6.80 -29.61 -18.63
CA GLU A 645 7.88 -29.50 -17.64
C GLU A 645 8.66 -28.19 -17.81
N GLY A 646 8.83 -27.41 -16.75
CA GLY A 646 9.46 -26.09 -16.79
C GLY A 646 8.52 -24.94 -17.24
N TRP A 647 7.21 -25.14 -17.27
CA TRP A 647 6.24 -24.12 -17.69
C TRP A 647 6.29 -22.83 -16.86
N THR A 648 6.66 -22.90 -15.57
CA THR A 648 6.83 -21.68 -14.75
C THR A 648 8.07 -20.91 -15.20
N THR A 649 9.20 -21.59 -15.36
CA THR A 649 10.45 -21.02 -15.90
C THR A 649 10.22 -20.39 -17.27
N MET A 650 9.56 -21.11 -18.19
CA MET A 650 9.21 -20.62 -19.52
C MET A 650 8.32 -19.37 -19.46
N GLY A 651 7.33 -19.37 -18.58
CA GLY A 651 6.39 -18.26 -18.36
C GLY A 651 7.08 -17.00 -17.85
N ILE A 652 7.97 -17.14 -16.86
CA ILE A 652 8.79 -16.04 -16.34
C ILE A 652 9.69 -15.48 -17.44
N PHE A 653 10.37 -16.34 -18.20
CA PHE A 653 11.29 -15.91 -19.26
C PHE A 653 10.61 -15.16 -20.40
N ILE A 654 9.42 -15.60 -20.86
CA ILE A 654 8.68 -14.87 -21.89
C ILE A 654 8.19 -13.51 -21.36
N LEU A 655 7.75 -13.40 -20.11
CA LEU A 655 7.39 -12.10 -19.54
C LEU A 655 8.61 -11.17 -19.41
N ASN A 656 9.77 -11.72 -19.08
CA ASN A 656 11.03 -11.00 -18.96
C ASN A 656 11.60 -10.48 -20.28
N SER A 657 11.25 -11.08 -21.42
CA SER A 657 11.90 -10.78 -22.69
C SER A 657 11.58 -9.38 -23.25
N ALA A 658 10.42 -8.83 -22.93
CA ALA A 658 9.96 -7.56 -23.51
C ALA A 658 8.97 -6.84 -22.61
N SER A 659 9.13 -5.52 -22.47
CA SER A 659 8.14 -4.68 -21.79
C SER A 659 6.80 -4.69 -22.53
N PRO A 660 5.68 -4.35 -21.88
CA PRO A 660 4.37 -4.31 -22.54
C PRO A 660 4.34 -3.48 -23.83
N GLU A 661 5.13 -2.41 -23.90
CA GLU A 661 5.28 -1.60 -25.11
C GLU A 661 6.10 -2.30 -26.20
N GLU A 662 7.13 -3.04 -25.82
CA GLU A 662 8.02 -3.80 -26.72
C GLU A 662 7.36 -5.07 -27.26
N GLN A 663 6.46 -5.71 -26.52
CA GLN A 663 5.74 -6.91 -26.95
C GLN A 663 4.98 -6.67 -28.28
N ARG A 664 4.47 -5.46 -28.51
CA ARG A 664 3.88 -5.04 -29.80
C ARG A 664 4.89 -4.98 -30.94
N LYS A 665 6.15 -4.65 -30.65
CA LYS A 665 7.25 -4.66 -31.64
C LYS A 665 7.60 -6.12 -32.00
N VAL A 666 7.62 -7.01 -31.01
CA VAL A 666 7.86 -8.45 -31.18
C VAL A 666 6.79 -9.06 -32.09
N GLU A 667 5.50 -8.80 -31.85
CA GLU A 667 4.43 -9.30 -32.72
C GLU A 667 4.54 -8.78 -34.17
N ARG A 668 4.86 -7.49 -34.36
CA ARG A 668 5.12 -6.95 -35.70
C ARG A 668 6.32 -7.64 -36.37
N GLY A 669 7.36 -7.99 -35.60
CA GLY A 669 8.49 -8.80 -36.03
C GLY A 669 8.05 -10.19 -36.51
N LEU A 670 7.27 -10.91 -35.69
CA LEU A 670 6.70 -12.22 -36.04
C LEU A 670 5.86 -12.19 -37.32
N ASN A 671 5.02 -11.17 -37.49
CA ASN A 671 4.20 -11.03 -38.69
C ASN A 671 5.04 -10.75 -39.94
N ARG A 672 6.16 -10.02 -39.83
CA ARG A 672 7.13 -9.88 -40.93
C ARG A 672 7.82 -11.20 -41.23
N LEU A 673 8.22 -11.94 -40.18
CA LEU A 673 8.87 -13.24 -40.30
C LEU A 673 7.97 -14.26 -40.99
N LYS A 674 6.69 -14.33 -40.61
CA LYS A 674 5.65 -15.13 -41.28
C LYS A 674 5.65 -14.88 -42.79
N ARG A 675 5.53 -13.62 -43.22
CA ARG A 675 5.50 -13.25 -44.65
C ARG A 675 6.77 -13.65 -45.38
N SER A 676 7.93 -13.54 -44.72
CA SER A 676 9.22 -13.95 -45.30
C SER A 676 9.27 -15.46 -45.55
N VAL A 677 8.90 -16.25 -44.53
CA VAL A 677 8.89 -17.72 -44.59
C VAL A 677 7.85 -18.25 -45.58
N THR A 678 6.67 -17.64 -45.69
CA THR A 678 5.65 -18.05 -46.67
C THR A 678 6.06 -17.74 -48.12
N ARG A 679 6.77 -16.62 -48.36
CA ARG A 679 7.18 -16.22 -49.73
C ARG A 679 8.38 -16.98 -50.27
N LYS A 680 9.29 -17.37 -49.39
CA LYS A 680 10.52 -18.08 -49.74
C LYS A 680 10.34 -19.51 -49.23
N ASN A 681 9.99 -20.47 -50.10
CA ASN A 681 9.99 -21.91 -49.78
C ASN A 681 11.22 -22.21 -48.92
N ALA A 682 11.03 -22.42 -47.60
CA ALA A 682 12.05 -22.12 -46.59
C ALA A 682 13.31 -22.97 -46.80
N LYS A 683 14.28 -22.43 -47.56
CA LYS A 683 15.58 -23.05 -47.78
C LYS A 683 16.42 -22.93 -46.49
N PRO A 684 17.23 -23.94 -46.14
CA PRO A 684 18.15 -23.87 -44.99
C PRO A 684 19.04 -22.62 -45.08
N GLY A 685 19.13 -21.85 -43.99
CA GLY A 685 20.00 -20.66 -43.89
C GLY A 685 19.35 -19.28 -44.14
N HIS A 686 18.04 -19.21 -44.43
CA HIS A 686 17.32 -17.92 -44.54
C HIS A 686 16.49 -17.60 -43.29
N GLY A 687 16.44 -16.32 -42.91
CA GLY A 687 15.82 -15.79 -41.69
C GLY A 687 14.40 -16.29 -41.43
N CYS A 688 14.33 -17.38 -40.66
CA CYS A 688 13.14 -18.04 -40.11
C CYS A 688 13.13 -17.96 -38.58
N PHE A 689 14.11 -17.26 -38.00
CA PHE A 689 14.23 -16.99 -36.58
C PHE A 689 14.12 -15.49 -36.31
N MET A 690 13.51 -15.17 -35.18
CA MET A 690 13.56 -13.86 -34.55
C MET A 690 14.02 -14.05 -33.11
N GLU A 691 14.95 -13.22 -32.67
CA GLU A 691 15.53 -13.28 -31.33
C GLU A 691 15.21 -12.00 -30.57
N VAL A 692 14.93 -12.14 -29.29
CA VAL A 692 14.82 -11.06 -28.32
C VAL A 692 15.93 -11.28 -27.29
N VAL A 693 16.98 -10.48 -27.43
CA VAL A 693 18.15 -10.54 -26.54
C VAL A 693 17.86 -9.66 -25.32
N PRO A 694 17.94 -10.20 -24.10
CA PRO A 694 17.68 -9.43 -22.91
C PRO A 694 18.81 -8.41 -22.65
N PRO A 695 18.50 -7.28 -21.99
CA PRO A 695 19.51 -6.31 -21.58
C PRO A 695 20.33 -6.76 -20.36
N LEU A 696 19.92 -7.83 -19.68
CA LEU A 696 20.56 -8.38 -18.49
C LEU A 696 20.94 -9.84 -18.69
N ASN A 697 22.17 -10.22 -18.32
CA ASN A 697 22.67 -11.59 -18.47
C ASN A 697 21.90 -12.63 -17.64
N ARG A 698 21.20 -12.21 -16.56
CA ARG A 698 20.32 -13.09 -15.75
C ARG A 698 19.05 -13.52 -16.48
N LYS A 699 18.60 -12.74 -17.48
CA LYS A 699 17.38 -13.04 -18.24
C LYS A 699 17.73 -13.96 -19.40
N ALA A 700 16.81 -14.86 -19.76
CA ALA A 700 17.01 -15.77 -20.87
C ALA A 700 16.86 -15.07 -22.23
N THR A 701 17.61 -15.53 -23.23
CA THR A 701 17.33 -15.21 -24.63
C THR A 701 16.02 -15.85 -25.03
N VAL A 702 15.09 -15.08 -25.59
CA VAL A 702 13.81 -15.60 -26.08
C VAL A 702 13.74 -15.51 -27.60
N GLY A 703 13.53 -16.64 -28.26
CA GLY A 703 13.47 -16.73 -29.71
C GLY A 703 12.17 -17.32 -30.23
N PHE A 704 11.89 -17.01 -31.50
CA PHE A 704 10.74 -17.52 -32.23
C PHE A 704 11.19 -18.12 -33.55
N TYR A 705 10.94 -19.41 -33.72
CA TYR A 705 11.15 -20.13 -34.96
C TYR A 705 9.85 -20.18 -35.77
N VAL A 706 9.88 -19.78 -37.04
CA VAL A 706 8.72 -19.82 -37.93
C VAL A 706 8.97 -20.77 -39.09
N HIS A 707 8.06 -21.74 -39.29
CA HIS A 707 8.18 -22.74 -40.35
C HIS A 707 6.84 -23.01 -41.04
N GLN A 708 6.89 -23.63 -42.22
CA GLN A 708 5.72 -24.21 -42.89
C GLN A 708 5.47 -25.64 -42.39
N GLY A 709 4.26 -26.16 -42.52
CA GLY A 709 3.90 -27.51 -42.07
C GLY A 709 4.74 -28.61 -42.73
N VAL A 710 5.14 -28.40 -43.99
CA VAL A 710 6.05 -29.30 -44.71
C VAL A 710 7.42 -29.48 -44.04
N ASN A 711 7.85 -28.54 -43.19
CA ASN A 711 9.14 -28.57 -42.50
C ASN A 711 9.00 -28.90 -40.99
N ALA A 712 7.82 -29.37 -40.54
CA ALA A 712 7.58 -29.67 -39.13
C ALA A 712 8.55 -30.75 -38.58
N ASN A 713 8.98 -31.68 -39.44
CA ASN A 713 9.98 -32.71 -39.10
C ASN A 713 11.38 -32.15 -38.78
N LEU A 714 11.74 -30.98 -39.34
CA LEU A 714 13.04 -30.34 -39.12
C LEU A 714 13.04 -29.37 -37.92
N ARG A 715 11.87 -29.11 -37.33
CA ARG A 715 11.69 -28.12 -36.27
C ARG A 715 12.64 -28.31 -35.10
N ARG A 716 12.72 -29.54 -34.56
CA ARG A 716 13.55 -29.84 -33.39
C ARG A 716 15.02 -29.54 -33.65
N ALA A 717 15.57 -30.08 -34.73
CA ALA A 717 16.97 -29.89 -35.10
C ALA A 717 17.32 -28.40 -35.31
N HIS A 718 16.42 -27.62 -35.94
CA HIS A 718 16.64 -26.19 -36.12
C HIS A 718 16.58 -25.41 -34.79
N MET A 719 15.63 -25.73 -33.90
CA MET A 719 15.56 -25.08 -32.59
C MET A 719 16.78 -25.41 -31.72
N GLU A 720 17.24 -26.66 -31.71
CA GLU A 720 18.45 -27.06 -30.99
C GLU A 720 19.71 -26.36 -31.53
N HIS A 721 19.86 -26.28 -32.85
CA HIS A 721 20.97 -25.56 -33.47
C HIS A 721 20.98 -24.06 -33.11
N PHE A 722 19.81 -23.40 -33.19
CA PHE A 722 19.70 -21.99 -32.82
C PHE A 722 19.97 -21.76 -31.32
N ALA A 723 19.46 -22.64 -30.45
CA ALA A 723 19.70 -22.54 -29.01
C ALA A 723 21.20 -22.65 -28.69
N ALA A 724 21.92 -23.56 -29.36
CA ALA A 724 23.37 -23.68 -29.22
C ALA A 724 24.09 -22.40 -29.65
N GLU A 725 23.76 -21.85 -30.83
CA GLU A 725 24.34 -20.58 -31.30
C GLU A 725 24.06 -19.41 -30.34
N ALA A 726 22.83 -19.30 -29.82
CA ALA A 726 22.46 -18.23 -28.89
C ALA A 726 23.23 -18.32 -27.56
N LEU A 727 23.43 -19.53 -27.05
CA LEU A 727 24.18 -19.80 -25.81
C LEU A 727 25.70 -19.66 -25.98
N GLU A 728 26.23 -19.84 -27.20
CA GLU A 728 27.64 -19.59 -27.52
C GLU A 728 27.96 -18.11 -27.74
N ARG A 729 27.02 -17.35 -28.33
CA ARG A 729 27.22 -15.93 -28.69
C ARG A 729 27.10 -14.96 -27.52
N GLY A 730 26.43 -15.35 -26.43
CA GLY A 730 26.17 -14.47 -25.29
C GLY A 730 26.64 -15.06 -23.97
N ASP A 731 26.85 -14.20 -22.97
CA ASP A 731 27.04 -14.58 -21.57
C ASP A 731 25.74 -15.06 -20.89
N VAL A 732 24.78 -15.59 -21.67
CA VAL A 732 23.43 -15.94 -21.21
C VAL A 732 23.39 -17.43 -20.87
N ALA A 733 22.86 -17.76 -19.69
CA ALA A 733 22.81 -19.14 -19.21
C ALA A 733 21.62 -19.95 -19.76
N SER A 734 20.63 -19.31 -20.37
CA SER A 734 19.35 -19.91 -20.75
C SER A 734 18.81 -19.37 -22.08
N CYS A 735 18.21 -20.23 -22.89
CA CYS A 735 17.53 -19.90 -24.14
C CYS A 735 16.14 -20.56 -24.19
N LEU A 736 15.10 -19.77 -24.48
CA LEU A 736 13.72 -20.23 -24.64
C LEU A 736 13.26 -19.98 -26.08
N LEU A 737 12.81 -21.03 -26.77
CA LEU A 737 12.36 -20.95 -28.16
C LEU A 737 10.92 -21.40 -28.32
N PHE A 738 10.13 -20.62 -29.05
CA PHE A 738 8.79 -20.97 -29.47
C PHE A 738 8.73 -21.21 -30.98
N ALA A 739 8.21 -22.36 -31.42
CA ALA A 739 7.96 -22.63 -32.83
C ALA A 739 6.55 -22.21 -33.22
N LYS A 740 6.38 -21.54 -34.36
CA LYS A 740 5.08 -21.22 -34.98
C LYS A 740 5.01 -21.77 -36.40
N ASN A 741 3.91 -22.47 -36.69
CA ASN A 741 3.59 -22.96 -38.01
C ASN A 741 2.82 -21.89 -38.80
N THR A 742 3.24 -21.57 -40.02
CA THR A 742 2.53 -20.63 -40.89
C THR A 742 1.15 -21.11 -41.31
N ASP A 743 0.95 -22.43 -41.34
CA ASP A 743 -0.28 -23.10 -41.80
C ASP A 743 -1.35 -23.11 -40.69
N ASP A 744 -0.93 -23.05 -39.42
CA ASP A 744 -1.77 -22.78 -38.25
C ASP A 744 -1.21 -21.62 -37.43
N TRP A 745 -1.38 -20.40 -37.96
CA TRP A 745 -0.92 -19.19 -37.28
C TRP A 745 -1.79 -18.79 -36.08
N SER A 746 -2.98 -19.41 -35.95
CA SER A 746 -3.93 -19.12 -34.88
C SER A 746 -3.44 -19.66 -33.53
N SER A 747 -2.69 -20.76 -33.55
CA SER A 747 -2.02 -21.28 -32.38
C SER A 747 -0.89 -20.33 -31.92
N PRO A 748 -0.77 -20.02 -30.61
CA PRO A 748 0.28 -19.14 -30.10
C PRO A 748 1.69 -19.71 -30.34
N TYR A 749 1.85 -21.02 -30.23
CA TYR A 749 3.04 -21.78 -30.62
C TYR A 749 2.67 -23.27 -30.85
N GLU A 750 3.41 -23.99 -31.69
CA GLU A 750 3.26 -25.44 -31.91
C GLU A 750 4.11 -26.25 -30.92
N ALA A 751 5.35 -25.82 -30.70
CA ALA A 751 6.29 -26.42 -29.76
C ALA A 751 7.08 -25.35 -29.01
N VAL A 752 7.59 -25.71 -27.84
CA VAL A 752 8.47 -24.88 -27.01
C VAL A 752 9.71 -25.70 -26.64
N LEU A 753 10.87 -25.06 -26.63
CA LEU A 753 12.14 -25.64 -26.20
C LEU A 753 12.80 -24.70 -25.21
N LEU A 754 13.12 -25.21 -24.02
CA LEU A 754 13.94 -24.53 -23.03
C LEU A 754 15.29 -25.25 -22.98
N VAL A 755 16.38 -24.51 -23.21
CA VAL A 755 17.76 -25.00 -23.09
C VAL A 755 18.50 -24.16 -22.06
N GLN A 756 19.18 -24.84 -21.13
CA GLN A 756 19.86 -24.20 -20.01
C GLN A 756 21.26 -24.79 -19.86
N GLN A 757 22.28 -23.93 -19.74
CA GLN A 757 23.61 -24.34 -19.30
C GLN A 757 23.58 -24.49 -17.78
N ARG A 758 23.28 -25.70 -17.29
CA ARG A 758 23.03 -25.95 -15.86
C ARG A 758 24.13 -25.47 -14.92
N GLU A 759 25.41 -25.51 -15.35
CA GLU A 759 26.57 -25.01 -14.61
C GLU A 759 26.60 -23.47 -14.47
N ARG A 760 25.95 -22.74 -15.39
CA ARG A 760 25.83 -21.27 -15.37
C ARG A 760 24.48 -20.78 -14.84
N VAL A 761 23.47 -21.65 -14.81
CA VAL A 761 22.18 -21.35 -14.18
C VAL A 761 22.34 -21.52 -12.67
N VAL A 762 22.55 -20.40 -11.98
CA VAL A 762 22.51 -20.35 -10.52
C VAL A 762 21.05 -20.15 -10.13
N PRO A 763 20.38 -21.10 -9.44
CA PRO A 763 19.14 -20.79 -8.73
C PRO A 763 19.48 -19.64 -7.78
N GLU A 764 18.91 -18.46 -8.00
CA GLU A 764 19.58 -17.22 -7.62
C GLU A 764 19.87 -17.10 -6.11
N LEU A 765 21.16 -17.08 -5.78
CA LEU A 765 21.75 -16.40 -4.61
C LEU A 765 23.11 -15.83 -5.04
N LYS A 766 23.13 -14.84 -5.94
CA LYS A 766 24.29 -13.95 -6.09
C LYS A 766 23.86 -12.50 -6.31
N SER A 767 24.64 -11.64 -5.65
CA SER A 767 24.55 -10.18 -5.47
C SER A 767 23.94 -9.41 -6.63
#